data_AF-A0A9Q9RH89-F1
#
_entry.id   AF-A0A9Q9RH89-F1
#
_cell.length_a   1.000
_cell.length_b   1.000
_cell.length_c   1.000
_cell.angle_alpha   90.00
_cell.angle_beta   90.00
_cell.angle_gamma   90.00
#
_symmetry.space_group_name_H-M   'P 1'
#
loop_
_entity.id
_entity.type
_entity.pdbx_description
1 polymer ?
#
loop_
_entity_poly.entity_id
_entity_poly.type
_entity_poly.pdbx_seq_one_letter_code
_entity_poly.pdbx_strand_id
1 'polypeptide(L)'
;MKFTLCLGALTALFTSVTAQKVSGTAQGFAQGVTGGGSAAAVTPKNIQELVTYLTDKTPRVIVLDRTYDFIGSEGTVKEKGCAPWKTGAGCQLAINAAGNWCGNNPKVDVTYSKAGTSGINVASDKTIIGVGNKGIIKGKGLRFVNVKNIIVQNIHITNLNPQYVWGGDAFTFSGTSKIWVDHCTTSLLGRQHYVFGRDKSTGITLSNNHIDGHTQWSAGCDGYHYWTIEMVGQGDQITLQNNLIEHTSGRGPALSATTFLHAVNNVWRDINGHAIEGDTAGKGLFEGNVFQNVKQVVVPDFKGQLNSCPDNAAASATQQYLGRVCQGNIFISSGAFNRKDTGFMSEFKGLPIARSTQATTAQSKVPDFDAICSLANHADVRFSGRDVRGYKHFNSASQYISFFLYIIIIQFIKTMGSFHSMSDDIIYPTHMIDNASVLKFLIMAWTMRFNDVLNADKLHKSLAELLTVGDWKKLGGRLTIGHNKRGALEVHVPTMYTNERPALFYSHQHYNISIEEHKVANLLPKATSRPSTFPGASGPRNFGIPTGAPGSLKDYTSRDVPMIGLHIITFQDATIVTITWPHVLFDAVGFSHLIEAWSAVLAGHKERVPKVIGAKQDVLYDLGDVTQSEPQDAASEARILSGIAFILFVIRMLWVICTQPTVESRIICLPKDVVDRLHERALDDIKEENSDVDDPWVSPSDAILAWLTRALVDPSQAPRPMSMTTPIDARTRLPKLQNVDGVYVQNMILGSFVNITPDDLRRPLGKQALVSRRGLLQQLEEPNLVGILQLFRKRWDVGKTRAPIFAAPGSQLLVTNNRLKIDLFTAADFGPAVIQAGKDQQRKTRPGRPVHHYASSLNPGITMRNFVNVHTRDVDGHYWLSGFFTPRQWSRVEERFQELL
;
A
#
# COMPACT_ATOMS: atom_id res chain seq x y z
N MET A 1 46.22 -32.65 5.30
CA MET A 1 46.16 -31.40 4.50
C MET A 1 44.74 -30.83 4.49
N LYS A 2 44.31 -30.13 5.55
CA LYS A 2 43.05 -29.36 5.59
C LYS A 2 43.17 -28.23 6.61
N PHE A 3 44.05 -27.26 6.34
CA PHE A 3 44.24 -26.07 7.18
C PHE A 3 44.82 -24.92 6.32
N THR A 4 44.13 -24.53 5.25
CA THR A 4 44.56 -23.36 4.43
C THR A 4 43.42 -22.67 3.65
N LEU A 5 42.16 -22.78 4.11
CA LEU A 5 41.00 -22.18 3.44
C LEU A 5 40.22 -21.18 4.32
N CYS A 6 40.77 -20.77 5.46
CA CYS A 6 40.12 -19.82 6.38
C CYS A 6 40.78 -18.42 6.43
N LEU A 7 41.76 -18.10 5.57
CA LEU A 7 42.45 -16.80 5.58
C LEU A 7 42.20 -15.91 4.35
N GLY A 8 41.28 -16.30 3.45
CA GLY A 8 40.95 -15.53 2.23
C GLY A 8 39.70 -14.64 2.32
N ALA A 9 38.94 -14.69 3.43
CA ALA A 9 37.65 -14.01 3.53
C ALA A 9 37.68 -12.65 4.25
N LEU A 10 38.87 -12.17 4.67
CA LEU A 10 39.00 -10.95 5.50
C LEU A 10 39.47 -9.68 4.77
N THR A 11 39.56 -9.68 3.43
CA THR A 11 39.99 -8.49 2.64
C THR A 11 39.06 -8.13 1.48
N ALA A 12 37.79 -8.56 1.53
CA ALA A 12 36.77 -8.14 0.56
C ALA A 12 35.47 -7.67 1.23
N LEU A 13 35.59 -6.72 2.18
CA LEU A 13 34.51 -5.76 2.45
C LEU A 13 34.56 -4.63 1.40
N PHE A 14 34.51 -5.02 0.13
CA PHE A 14 34.11 -4.11 -0.95
C PHE A 14 32.58 -4.04 -0.94
N THR A 15 32.06 -2.83 -0.97
CA THR A 15 30.63 -2.50 -1.08
C THR A 15 29.95 -3.36 -2.13
N SER A 16 29.19 -4.37 -1.69
CA SER A 16 28.30 -5.13 -2.57
C SER A 16 27.04 -4.32 -2.84
N VAL A 17 27.15 -3.32 -3.72
CA VAL A 17 25.99 -2.82 -4.47
C VAL A 17 25.55 -4.01 -5.32
N THR A 18 24.41 -4.63 -5.00
CA THR A 18 23.78 -5.55 -5.96
C THR A 18 23.52 -4.75 -7.22
N ALA A 19 24.28 -5.03 -8.29
CA ALA A 19 24.12 -4.34 -9.56
C ALA A 19 22.66 -4.52 -10.01
N GLN A 20 21.89 -3.42 -10.03
CA GLN A 20 20.55 -3.42 -10.60
C GLN A 20 20.69 -3.89 -12.06
N LYS A 21 19.86 -4.84 -12.48
CA LYS A 21 19.83 -5.37 -13.85
C LYS A 21 18.45 -5.14 -14.45
N VAL A 22 18.39 -5.12 -15.78
CA VAL A 22 17.12 -5.17 -16.52
C VAL A 22 16.35 -6.42 -16.10
N SER A 23 15.09 -6.24 -15.73
CA SER A 23 14.16 -7.32 -15.41
C SER A 23 13.33 -7.68 -16.64
N GLY A 24 13.23 -8.97 -16.95
CA GLY A 24 12.50 -9.46 -18.12
C GLY A 24 13.12 -9.05 -19.46
N THR A 25 12.33 -9.21 -20.53
CA THR A 25 12.72 -8.89 -21.91
C THR A 25 11.56 -8.23 -22.64
N ALA A 26 11.84 -7.29 -23.54
CA ALA A 26 10.83 -6.65 -24.37
C ALA A 26 10.02 -7.68 -25.18
N GLN A 27 8.70 -7.50 -25.19
CA GLN A 27 7.78 -8.16 -26.12
C GLN A 27 7.31 -7.18 -27.20
N GLY A 28 6.67 -7.69 -28.24
CA GLY A 28 6.20 -6.85 -29.36
C GLY A 28 7.37 -6.28 -30.15
N PHE A 29 7.18 -5.11 -30.76
CA PHE A 29 8.08 -4.62 -31.79
C PHE A 29 9.53 -4.37 -31.31
N ALA A 30 9.76 -4.07 -30.02
CA ALA A 30 11.12 -3.92 -29.47
C ALA A 30 11.80 -5.23 -29.04
N GLN A 31 11.22 -6.41 -29.34
CA GLN A 31 11.83 -7.70 -28.99
C GLN A 31 13.28 -7.79 -29.48
N GLY A 32 14.18 -8.20 -28.57
CA GLY A 32 15.61 -8.33 -28.85
C GLY A 32 16.44 -7.05 -28.62
N VAL A 33 15.86 -6.00 -28.03
CA VAL A 33 16.63 -4.86 -27.49
C VAL A 33 17.57 -5.32 -26.36
N THR A 34 18.78 -4.77 -26.32
CA THR A 34 19.80 -5.11 -25.31
C THR A 34 20.27 -3.90 -24.49
N GLY A 35 20.00 -2.68 -24.96
CA GLY A 35 20.45 -1.45 -24.29
C GLY A 35 21.97 -1.40 -24.17
N GLY A 36 22.47 -1.08 -22.97
CA GLY A 36 23.90 -1.13 -22.64
C GLY A 36 24.49 -2.54 -22.50
N GLY A 37 23.68 -3.59 -22.70
CA GLY A 37 24.13 -4.98 -22.67
C GLY A 37 24.75 -5.37 -21.33
N SER A 38 25.95 -5.95 -21.38
CA SER A 38 26.72 -6.38 -20.20
C SER A 38 27.69 -5.32 -19.67
N ALA A 39 27.55 -4.06 -20.07
CA ALA A 39 28.39 -2.98 -19.55
C ALA A 39 28.27 -2.88 -18.02
N ALA A 40 29.38 -2.54 -17.35
CA ALA A 40 29.37 -2.34 -15.91
C ALA A 40 28.41 -1.20 -15.53
N ALA A 41 27.61 -1.43 -14.49
CA ALA A 41 26.65 -0.46 -14.00
C ALA A 41 27.36 0.79 -13.42
N VAL A 42 26.88 1.97 -13.79
CA VAL A 42 27.30 3.26 -13.24
C VAL A 42 26.12 3.94 -12.55
N THR A 43 26.37 4.56 -11.39
CA THR A 43 25.37 5.31 -10.63
C THR A 43 25.78 6.78 -10.61
N PRO A 44 25.14 7.67 -11.39
CA PRO A 44 25.52 9.07 -11.42
C PRO A 44 25.28 9.74 -10.06
N LYS A 45 26.23 10.55 -9.58
CA LYS A 45 26.16 11.19 -8.25
C LYS A 45 25.28 12.43 -8.23
N ASN A 46 25.13 13.08 -9.39
CA ASN A 46 24.40 14.34 -9.58
C ASN A 46 23.87 14.45 -11.02
N ILE A 47 23.16 15.54 -11.31
CA ILE A 47 22.53 15.78 -12.61
C ILE A 47 23.55 15.94 -13.75
N GLN A 48 24.75 16.47 -13.48
CA GLN A 48 25.80 16.63 -14.48
C GLN A 48 26.33 15.28 -14.93
N GLU A 49 26.65 14.40 -13.99
CA GLU A 49 27.13 13.04 -14.27
C GLU A 49 26.06 12.20 -14.97
N LEU A 50 24.78 12.37 -14.59
CA LEU A 50 23.66 11.74 -15.29
C LEU A 50 23.61 12.17 -16.76
N VAL A 51 23.67 13.48 -17.03
CA VAL A 51 23.71 14.01 -18.40
C VAL A 51 24.92 13.46 -19.16
N THR A 52 26.11 13.43 -18.55
CA THR A 52 27.31 12.87 -19.18
C THR A 52 27.10 11.42 -19.60
N TYR A 53 26.65 10.55 -18.68
CA TYR A 53 26.44 9.13 -18.99
C TYR A 53 25.33 8.89 -20.01
N LEU A 54 24.26 9.70 -20.00
CA LEU A 54 23.19 9.58 -20.98
C LEU A 54 23.62 9.99 -22.39
N THR A 55 24.49 10.99 -22.50
CA THR A 55 24.83 11.65 -23.78
C THR A 55 26.09 11.12 -24.44
N ASP A 56 26.95 10.39 -23.71
CA ASP A 56 28.16 9.83 -24.30
C ASP A 56 27.89 8.63 -25.23
N LYS A 57 28.86 8.33 -26.10
CA LYS A 57 28.73 7.26 -27.10
C LYS A 57 29.04 5.86 -26.56
N THR A 58 29.41 5.73 -25.30
CA THR A 58 29.81 4.44 -24.71
C THR A 58 28.56 3.64 -24.34
N PRO A 59 28.50 2.33 -24.62
CA PRO A 59 27.41 1.50 -24.10
C PRO A 59 27.38 1.54 -22.56
N ARG A 60 26.22 1.81 -21.96
CA ARG A 60 26.12 1.97 -20.49
C ARG A 60 24.89 1.35 -19.89
N VAL A 61 25.07 0.81 -18.68
CA VAL A 61 24.00 0.52 -17.72
C VAL A 61 24.04 1.61 -16.64
N ILE A 62 23.03 2.48 -16.62
CA ILE A 62 22.93 3.67 -15.77
C ILE A 62 21.86 3.42 -14.72
N VAL A 63 22.27 3.41 -13.45
CA VAL A 63 21.40 3.09 -12.31
C VAL A 63 21.00 4.38 -11.60
N LEU A 64 19.70 4.67 -11.56
CA LEU A 64 19.14 5.83 -10.85
C LEU A 64 18.68 5.42 -9.45
N ASP A 65 19.40 5.84 -8.42
CA ASP A 65 19.15 5.46 -7.02
C ASP A 65 18.59 6.60 -6.16
N ARG A 66 18.29 7.74 -6.78
CA ARG A 66 17.84 8.99 -6.15
C ARG A 66 17.07 9.86 -7.14
N THR A 67 16.49 10.94 -6.62
CA THR A 67 15.94 12.02 -7.44
C THR A 67 17.04 12.87 -8.05
N TYR A 68 17.01 13.03 -9.36
CA TYR A 68 17.81 13.96 -10.15
C TYR A 68 16.93 15.16 -10.51
N ASP A 69 17.01 16.21 -9.69
CA ASP A 69 16.17 17.42 -9.82
C ASP A 69 16.88 18.46 -10.71
N PHE A 70 16.28 18.72 -11.88
CA PHE A 70 16.75 19.70 -12.86
C PHE A 70 16.03 21.06 -12.74
N ILE A 71 15.08 21.21 -11.82
CA ILE A 71 14.34 22.47 -11.69
C ILE A 71 15.32 23.58 -11.29
N GLY A 72 15.35 24.62 -12.13
CA GLY A 72 16.24 25.77 -11.96
C GLY A 72 17.70 25.53 -12.39
N SER A 73 18.09 24.31 -12.80
CA SER A 73 19.48 24.01 -13.18
C SER A 73 19.94 24.76 -14.44
N GLU A 74 18.98 25.18 -15.28
CA GLU A 74 19.21 25.98 -16.49
C GLU A 74 18.59 27.39 -16.37
N GLY A 75 18.27 27.81 -15.14
CA GLY A 75 17.61 29.08 -14.84
C GLY A 75 16.10 29.08 -15.08
N THR A 76 15.54 30.28 -14.97
CA THR A 76 14.11 30.58 -15.12
C THR A 76 13.92 31.58 -16.24
N VAL A 77 12.92 31.35 -17.10
CA VAL A 77 12.54 32.27 -18.18
C VAL A 77 11.27 33.01 -17.80
N LYS A 78 11.24 34.31 -18.08
CA LYS A 78 10.04 35.16 -17.99
C LYS A 78 9.77 35.75 -19.37
N GLU A 79 8.60 35.48 -19.92
CA GLU A 79 8.21 35.98 -21.25
C GLU A 79 6.69 36.04 -21.41
N LYS A 80 6.23 36.51 -22.59
CA LYS A 80 4.82 36.50 -22.95
C LYS A 80 4.43 35.14 -23.53
N GLY A 81 3.54 34.46 -22.83
CA GLY A 81 2.79 33.29 -23.31
C GLY A 81 1.36 33.67 -23.69
N CYS A 82 0.45 32.70 -23.62
CA CYS A 82 -0.98 32.92 -23.85
C CYS A 82 -1.87 32.00 -23.02
N ALA A 83 -3.15 32.38 -22.93
CA ALA A 83 -4.23 31.60 -22.32
C ALA A 83 -5.23 31.14 -23.41
N PRO A 84 -4.92 30.06 -24.16
CA PRO A 84 -5.75 29.64 -25.30
C PRO A 84 -7.07 28.97 -24.90
N TRP A 85 -7.16 28.39 -23.70
CA TRP A 85 -8.38 27.74 -23.22
C TRP A 85 -9.22 28.70 -22.38
N LYS A 86 -8.75 29.06 -21.19
CA LYS A 86 -9.41 30.01 -20.27
C LYS A 86 -8.37 30.67 -19.36
N THR A 87 -8.73 31.82 -18.79
CA THR A 87 -7.99 32.50 -17.72
C THR A 87 -8.67 32.21 -16.39
N GLY A 88 -8.19 31.21 -15.64
CA GLY A 88 -8.77 30.79 -14.36
C GLY A 88 -7.83 29.87 -13.58
N ALA A 89 -8.08 29.73 -12.27
CA ALA A 89 -7.32 28.81 -11.43
C ALA A 89 -7.46 27.37 -11.98
N GLY A 90 -6.34 26.66 -12.08
CA GLY A 90 -6.27 25.29 -12.57
C GLY A 90 -6.36 25.10 -14.10
N CYS A 91 -6.49 26.20 -14.86
CA CYS A 91 -6.27 26.14 -16.31
C CYS A 91 -4.78 26.15 -16.63
N GLN A 92 -4.35 25.33 -17.59
CA GLN A 92 -3.03 25.48 -18.19
C GLN A 92 -2.95 26.80 -18.98
N LEU A 93 -1.78 27.41 -18.95
CA LEU A 93 -1.39 28.46 -19.89
C LEU A 93 -0.46 27.83 -20.93
N ALA A 94 0.01 28.60 -21.90
CA ALA A 94 0.97 28.11 -22.89
C ALA A 94 2.14 29.08 -23.05
N ILE A 95 3.34 28.51 -23.16
CA ILE A 95 4.53 29.23 -23.62
C ILE A 95 4.36 29.49 -25.13
N ASN A 96 4.78 30.66 -25.61
CA ASN A 96 4.73 31.00 -27.02
C ASN A 96 5.87 30.31 -27.80
N ALA A 97 5.82 28.98 -27.86
CA ALA A 97 6.84 28.15 -28.50
C ALA A 97 7.08 28.57 -29.96
N ALA A 98 8.34 28.51 -30.38
CA ALA A 98 8.81 28.98 -31.70
C ALA A 98 8.44 30.46 -32.04
N GLY A 99 8.04 31.26 -31.06
CA GLY A 99 7.70 32.68 -31.22
C GLY A 99 6.33 32.96 -31.82
N ASN A 100 5.59 31.96 -32.28
CA ASN A 100 4.32 32.17 -32.99
C ASN A 100 3.18 31.23 -32.58
N TRP A 101 3.40 30.23 -31.71
CA TRP A 101 2.37 29.26 -31.34
C TRP A 101 1.12 29.91 -30.76
N CYS A 102 1.29 30.96 -29.97
CA CYS A 102 0.17 31.64 -29.33
C CYS A 102 -0.75 32.36 -30.31
N GLY A 103 -0.31 32.68 -31.54
CA GLY A 103 -1.10 33.41 -32.52
C GLY A 103 -1.82 34.62 -31.92
N ASN A 104 -3.14 34.68 -32.09
CA ASN A 104 -4.02 35.73 -31.59
C ASN A 104 -4.62 35.46 -30.19
N ASN A 105 -4.23 34.37 -29.52
CA ASN A 105 -4.75 34.06 -28.18
C ASN A 105 -4.37 35.15 -27.15
N PRO A 106 -5.18 35.35 -26.09
CA PRO A 106 -4.91 36.33 -25.03
C PRO A 106 -3.52 36.17 -24.45
N LYS A 107 -2.72 37.24 -24.46
CA LYS A 107 -1.33 37.22 -23.98
C LYS A 107 -1.28 37.29 -22.46
N VAL A 108 -0.40 36.49 -21.85
CA VAL A 108 -0.20 36.44 -20.39
C VAL A 108 1.29 36.34 -20.08
N ASP A 109 1.70 36.80 -18.90
CA ASP A 109 3.06 36.57 -18.42
C ASP A 109 3.22 35.12 -17.96
N VAL A 110 4.27 34.46 -18.43
CA VAL A 110 4.63 33.10 -18.00
C VAL A 110 6.02 33.10 -17.39
N THR A 111 6.19 32.34 -16.31
CA THR A 111 7.48 32.16 -15.63
C THR A 111 7.71 30.68 -15.38
N TYR A 112 8.74 30.10 -16.02
CA TYR A 112 8.96 28.65 -16.02
C TYR A 112 10.45 28.28 -15.91
N SER A 113 10.74 27.05 -15.47
CA SER A 113 12.10 26.55 -15.46
C SER A 113 12.54 26.16 -16.87
N LYS A 114 13.66 26.72 -17.34
CA LYS A 114 14.20 26.46 -18.68
C LYS A 114 14.53 24.99 -18.90
N ALA A 115 14.95 24.29 -17.85
CA ALA A 115 15.39 22.89 -17.95
C ALA A 115 14.29 21.94 -18.46
N GLY A 116 13.02 22.25 -18.16
CA GLY A 116 11.88 21.42 -18.55
C GLY A 116 11.55 21.47 -20.04
N THR A 117 11.89 22.56 -20.75
CA THR A 117 11.45 22.76 -22.14
C THR A 117 12.19 21.90 -23.16
N SER A 118 13.24 21.17 -22.75
CA SER A 118 13.96 20.23 -23.61
C SER A 118 14.44 19.02 -22.81
N GLY A 119 14.17 17.81 -23.31
CA GLY A 119 14.69 16.57 -22.74
C GLY A 119 16.20 16.39 -22.93
N ILE A 120 16.80 15.51 -22.13
CA ILE A 120 18.20 15.08 -22.26
C ILE A 120 18.32 14.21 -23.52
N ASN A 121 19.22 14.55 -24.45
CA ASN A 121 19.49 13.71 -25.62
C ASN A 121 20.23 12.44 -25.19
N VAL A 122 19.54 11.30 -25.19
CA VAL A 122 20.12 10.01 -24.83
C VAL A 122 20.76 9.39 -26.07
N ALA A 123 22.04 9.00 -25.97
CA ALA A 123 22.76 8.31 -27.04
C ALA A 123 22.32 6.84 -27.17
N SER A 124 22.73 6.18 -28.26
CA SER A 124 22.48 4.74 -28.46
C SER A 124 23.13 3.86 -27.38
N ASP A 125 22.65 2.62 -27.30
CA ASP A 125 23.22 1.55 -26.46
C ASP A 125 23.21 1.89 -24.96
N LYS A 126 22.05 2.37 -24.49
CA LYS A 126 21.83 2.77 -23.09
C LYS A 126 20.81 1.89 -22.42
N THR A 127 21.09 1.51 -21.19
CA THR A 127 20.14 0.92 -20.25
C THR A 127 20.01 1.90 -19.08
N ILE A 128 18.82 2.41 -18.82
CA ILE A 128 18.53 3.34 -17.71
C ILE A 128 17.57 2.63 -16.77
N ILE A 129 17.99 2.37 -15.53
CA ILE A 129 17.22 1.56 -14.58
C ILE A 129 17.11 2.24 -13.22
N GLY A 130 15.90 2.34 -12.68
CA GLY A 130 15.69 2.86 -11.32
C GLY A 130 15.80 1.80 -10.23
N VAL A 131 16.24 2.21 -9.04
CA VAL A 131 16.33 1.36 -7.84
C VAL A 131 15.08 1.52 -6.98
N GLY A 132 14.24 0.48 -6.93
CA GLY A 132 12.95 0.55 -6.23
C GLY A 132 12.15 1.75 -6.71
N ASN A 133 11.69 2.59 -5.77
CA ASN A 133 10.95 3.82 -6.06
C ASN A 133 11.79 5.11 -6.07
N LYS A 134 13.12 4.99 -6.16
CA LYS A 134 14.03 6.14 -5.99
C LYS A 134 14.50 6.77 -7.29
N GLY A 135 14.45 6.05 -8.42
CA GLY A 135 14.93 6.53 -9.71
C GLY A 135 14.01 7.58 -10.32
N ILE A 136 14.16 8.83 -9.92
CA ILE A 136 13.28 9.94 -10.33
C ILE A 136 14.08 10.97 -11.13
N ILE A 137 13.60 11.35 -12.31
CA ILE A 137 14.07 12.52 -13.05
C ILE A 137 13.01 13.60 -12.92
N LYS A 138 13.33 14.70 -12.23
CA LYS A 138 12.37 15.76 -11.92
C LYS A 138 12.73 17.03 -12.70
N GLY A 139 11.76 17.64 -13.36
CA GLY A 139 11.94 18.90 -14.09
C GLY A 139 12.63 18.79 -15.45
N LYS A 140 12.85 17.58 -15.98
CA LYS A 140 13.44 17.35 -17.32
C LYS A 140 13.04 15.98 -17.88
N GLY A 141 12.84 15.90 -19.20
CA GLY A 141 12.50 14.65 -19.90
C GLY A 141 13.70 13.95 -20.55
N LEU A 142 13.45 12.89 -21.31
CA LEU A 142 14.42 12.16 -22.12
C LEU A 142 14.05 12.22 -23.62
N ARG A 143 15.05 12.46 -24.46
CA ARG A 143 14.93 12.59 -25.92
C ARG A 143 15.76 11.51 -26.63
N PHE A 144 15.10 10.73 -27.47
CA PHE A 144 15.66 9.70 -28.33
C PHE A 144 15.55 10.15 -29.79
N VAL A 145 16.58 10.86 -30.27
CA VAL A 145 16.59 11.43 -31.63
C VAL A 145 17.72 10.79 -32.41
N ASN A 146 17.41 10.08 -33.50
CA ASN A 146 18.38 9.40 -34.37
C ASN A 146 19.30 8.41 -33.63
N VAL A 147 18.75 7.71 -32.63
CA VAL A 147 19.45 6.72 -31.80
C VAL A 147 18.77 5.37 -31.87
N LYS A 148 19.41 4.33 -31.31
CA LYS A 148 18.81 3.00 -31.25
C LYS A 148 19.29 2.19 -30.05
N ASN A 149 18.60 1.08 -29.80
CA ASN A 149 18.97 0.09 -28.80
C ASN A 149 19.03 0.70 -27.38
N ILE A 150 17.86 1.10 -26.87
CA ILE A 150 17.75 1.74 -25.56
C ILE A 150 16.71 1.02 -24.71
N ILE A 151 17.05 0.79 -23.44
CA ILE A 151 16.13 0.28 -22.42
C ILE A 151 15.97 1.37 -21.36
N VAL A 152 14.74 1.71 -21.02
CA VAL A 152 14.40 2.55 -19.88
C VAL A 152 13.44 1.76 -19.01
N GLN A 153 13.81 1.48 -17.76
CA GLN A 153 13.01 0.65 -16.89
C GLN A 153 12.95 1.17 -15.45
N ASN A 154 11.75 1.15 -14.87
CA ASN A 154 11.54 1.46 -13.45
C ASN A 154 11.95 2.88 -13.03
N ILE A 155 11.66 3.90 -13.84
CA ILE A 155 11.94 5.31 -13.48
C ILE A 155 10.66 6.16 -13.47
N HIS A 156 10.72 7.30 -12.79
CA HIS A 156 9.65 8.29 -12.77
C HIS A 156 10.13 9.62 -13.37
N ILE A 157 9.44 10.11 -14.39
CA ILE A 157 9.66 11.45 -14.93
C ILE A 157 8.50 12.36 -14.48
N THR A 158 8.81 13.45 -13.77
CA THR A 158 7.77 14.28 -13.15
C THR A 158 8.11 15.77 -13.03
N ASN A 159 7.08 16.59 -12.88
CA ASN A 159 7.13 18.02 -12.59
C ASN A 159 7.86 18.85 -13.66
N LEU A 160 7.44 18.70 -14.92
CA LEU A 160 7.98 19.43 -16.09
C LEU A 160 7.10 20.64 -16.41
N ASN A 161 7.18 21.69 -15.59
CA ASN A 161 6.39 22.93 -15.77
C ASN A 161 4.88 22.64 -16.01
N PRO A 162 4.19 21.91 -15.12
CA PRO A 162 2.83 21.38 -15.37
C PRO A 162 1.78 22.45 -15.72
N GLN A 163 1.98 23.68 -15.28
CA GLN A 163 1.10 24.81 -15.56
C GLN A 163 1.20 25.36 -16.99
N TYR A 164 2.18 24.95 -17.78
CA TYR A 164 2.41 25.48 -19.13
C TYR A 164 2.49 24.40 -20.19
N VAL A 165 1.60 24.48 -21.18
CA VAL A 165 1.82 23.80 -22.46
C VAL A 165 3.08 24.34 -23.12
N TRP A 166 3.85 23.43 -23.73
CA TRP A 166 5.25 23.60 -24.13
C TRP A 166 6.25 23.71 -22.97
N GLY A 167 5.81 23.49 -21.73
CA GLY A 167 6.66 23.48 -20.55
C GLY A 167 7.59 22.26 -20.46
N GLY A 168 7.27 21.17 -21.15
CA GLY A 168 8.13 20.00 -21.28
C GLY A 168 7.37 18.71 -21.62
N ASP A 169 8.09 17.78 -22.27
CA ASP A 169 7.63 16.42 -22.56
C ASP A 169 8.50 15.40 -21.81
N ALA A 170 7.91 14.30 -21.33
CA ALA A 170 8.64 13.30 -20.56
C ALA A 170 9.50 12.39 -21.45
N PHE A 171 8.93 11.75 -22.47
CA PHE A 171 9.65 10.92 -23.43
C PHE A 171 9.41 11.38 -24.86
N THR A 172 10.48 11.66 -25.60
CA THR A 172 10.42 12.09 -27.00
C THR A 172 11.19 11.12 -27.89
N PHE A 173 10.61 10.72 -29.02
CA PHE A 173 11.16 9.79 -30.00
C PHE A 173 11.16 10.43 -31.38
N SER A 174 12.24 10.34 -32.16
CA SER A 174 12.24 10.76 -33.57
C SER A 174 13.35 10.03 -34.31
N GLY A 175 13.04 9.35 -35.41
CA GLY A 175 14.05 8.70 -36.25
C GLY A 175 14.80 7.57 -35.52
N THR A 176 14.14 6.87 -34.61
CA THR A 176 14.80 5.96 -33.66
C THR A 176 14.37 4.50 -33.84
N SER A 177 15.12 3.54 -33.28
CA SER A 177 14.69 2.14 -33.32
C SER A 177 15.12 1.29 -32.14
N LYS A 178 14.37 0.20 -31.88
CA LYS A 178 14.65 -0.74 -30.79
C LYS A 178 14.73 -0.04 -29.43
N ILE A 179 13.63 0.58 -29.01
CA ILE A 179 13.53 1.21 -27.69
C ILE A 179 12.42 0.55 -26.88
N TRP A 180 12.76 0.19 -25.64
CA TRP A 180 11.84 -0.38 -24.68
C TRP A 180 11.73 0.51 -23.45
N VAL A 181 10.53 1.06 -23.21
CA VAL A 181 10.19 1.81 -22.00
C VAL A 181 9.23 0.97 -21.17
N ASP A 182 9.68 0.58 -19.99
CA ASP A 182 9.02 -0.44 -19.17
C ASP A 182 8.88 -0.02 -17.70
N HIS A 183 7.72 -0.27 -17.09
CA HIS A 183 7.49 0.04 -15.66
C HIS A 183 7.85 1.50 -15.29
N CYS A 184 7.71 2.43 -16.22
CA CYS A 184 7.97 3.84 -15.97
C CYS A 184 6.68 4.56 -15.57
N THR A 185 6.81 5.54 -14.70
CA THR A 185 5.72 6.45 -14.33
C THR A 185 5.97 7.82 -14.94
N THR A 186 4.92 8.49 -15.39
CA THR A 186 4.96 9.87 -15.88
C THR A 186 3.78 10.65 -15.28
N SER A 187 4.04 11.84 -14.72
CA SER A 187 3.04 12.65 -14.01
C SER A 187 3.42 14.13 -14.00
N LEU A 188 2.46 15.05 -13.79
CA LEU A 188 2.73 16.49 -13.60
C LEU A 188 3.61 17.09 -14.73
N LEU A 189 3.17 16.92 -15.97
CA LEU A 189 3.89 17.40 -17.16
C LEU A 189 3.20 18.62 -17.75
N GLY A 190 3.96 19.51 -18.39
CA GLY A 190 3.39 20.64 -19.11
C GLY A 190 2.71 20.22 -20.42
N ARG A 191 3.26 19.20 -21.09
CA ARG A 191 2.71 18.67 -22.35
C ARG A 191 2.81 17.14 -22.40
N GLN A 192 3.48 16.54 -23.38
CA GLN A 192 3.28 15.12 -23.70
C GLN A 192 3.96 14.17 -22.69
N HIS A 193 3.26 13.11 -22.28
CA HIS A 193 3.91 11.99 -21.59
C HIS A 193 4.82 11.22 -22.57
N TYR A 194 4.30 10.94 -23.76
CA TYR A 194 5.06 10.33 -24.86
C TYR A 194 4.81 11.09 -26.15
N VAL A 195 5.86 11.47 -26.87
CA VAL A 195 5.74 12.15 -28.16
C VAL A 195 6.66 11.52 -29.19
N PHE A 196 6.09 11.18 -30.34
CA PHE A 196 6.80 10.69 -31.51
C PHE A 196 6.82 11.80 -32.56
N GLY A 197 8.02 12.21 -32.97
CA GLY A 197 8.25 13.15 -34.06
C GLY A 197 7.84 12.57 -35.41
N ARG A 198 7.98 13.38 -36.46
CA ARG A 198 7.58 12.98 -37.83
C ARG A 198 8.50 11.91 -38.44
N ASP A 199 9.72 11.80 -37.94
CA ASP A 199 10.70 10.85 -38.45
C ASP A 199 10.41 9.43 -37.93
N LYS A 200 10.45 8.48 -38.86
CA LYS A 200 10.14 7.07 -38.65
C LYS A 200 10.83 6.45 -37.43
N SER A 201 10.05 5.91 -36.51
CA SER A 201 10.50 5.21 -35.30
C SER A 201 9.99 3.77 -35.25
N THR A 202 10.90 2.78 -35.35
CA THR A 202 10.51 1.35 -35.48
C THR A 202 10.98 0.49 -34.32
N GLY A 203 10.23 -0.56 -34.01
CA GLY A 203 10.62 -1.46 -32.93
C GLY A 203 10.54 -0.78 -31.56
N ILE A 204 9.42 -0.08 -31.30
CA ILE A 204 9.17 0.59 -30.02
C ILE A 204 8.18 -0.23 -29.21
N THR A 205 8.49 -0.47 -27.95
CA THR A 205 7.56 -1.09 -26.99
C THR A 205 7.47 -0.21 -25.75
N LEU A 206 6.25 0.19 -25.42
CA LEU A 206 5.88 0.86 -24.17
C LEU A 206 5.07 -0.15 -23.36
N SER A 207 5.65 -0.71 -22.30
CA SER A 207 5.00 -1.75 -21.50
C SER A 207 4.93 -1.49 -20.00
N ASN A 208 3.84 -1.91 -19.36
CA ASN A 208 3.66 -1.85 -17.91
C ASN A 208 3.87 -0.42 -17.34
N ASN A 209 3.68 0.63 -18.14
CA ASN A 209 3.89 2.00 -17.71
C ASN A 209 2.61 2.56 -17.07
N HIS A 210 2.82 3.53 -16.19
CA HIS A 210 1.75 4.32 -15.57
C HIS A 210 1.79 5.75 -16.10
N ILE A 211 0.71 6.12 -16.78
CA ILE A 211 0.48 7.45 -17.33
C ILE A 211 -0.55 8.12 -16.45
N ASP A 212 -0.05 8.90 -15.49
CA ASP A 212 -0.85 9.56 -14.46
C ASP A 212 -1.23 10.98 -14.91
N GLY A 213 -2.49 11.14 -15.31
CA GLY A 213 -3.04 12.41 -15.77
C GLY A 213 -3.50 13.36 -14.66
N HIS A 214 -3.36 13.01 -13.38
CA HIS A 214 -3.73 13.92 -12.29
C HIS A 214 -2.85 15.16 -12.29
N THR A 215 -3.47 16.32 -12.38
CA THR A 215 -2.78 17.61 -12.38
C THR A 215 -3.66 18.71 -11.80
N GLN A 216 -3.05 19.71 -11.16
CA GLN A 216 -3.78 20.92 -10.78
C GLN A 216 -4.00 21.84 -11.98
N TRP A 217 -3.23 21.68 -13.06
CA TRP A 217 -3.30 22.51 -14.25
C TRP A 217 -3.60 21.65 -15.47
N SER A 218 -4.74 21.86 -16.09
CA SER A 218 -5.18 21.12 -17.28
C SER A 218 -5.69 22.07 -18.36
N ALA A 219 -5.62 21.65 -19.63
CA ALA A 219 -6.22 22.39 -20.74
C ALA A 219 -7.76 22.51 -20.59
N GLY A 220 -8.41 21.51 -19.99
CA GLY A 220 -9.83 21.51 -19.66
C GLY A 220 -10.22 22.33 -18.42
N CYS A 221 -9.23 22.75 -17.63
CA CYS A 221 -9.42 23.38 -16.31
C CYS A 221 -10.19 22.52 -15.29
N ASP A 222 -10.08 21.20 -15.39
CA ASP A 222 -10.86 20.22 -14.63
C ASP A 222 -10.00 19.16 -13.92
N GLY A 223 -8.68 19.24 -14.08
CA GLY A 223 -7.70 18.36 -13.45
C GLY A 223 -7.27 17.17 -14.30
N TYR A 224 -7.84 17.00 -15.50
CA TYR A 224 -7.55 15.89 -16.41
C TYR A 224 -6.53 16.29 -17.48
N HIS A 225 -5.38 15.62 -17.52
CA HIS A 225 -4.31 15.94 -18.47
C HIS A 225 -4.70 15.61 -19.92
N TYR A 226 -4.58 16.58 -20.84
CA TYR A 226 -4.97 16.40 -22.24
C TYR A 226 -3.85 15.80 -23.11
N TRP A 227 -2.59 16.03 -22.75
CA TRP A 227 -1.43 15.78 -23.61
C TRP A 227 -0.79 14.43 -23.26
N THR A 228 -1.44 13.34 -23.65
CA THR A 228 -1.07 11.99 -23.19
C THR A 228 0.03 11.35 -24.07
N ILE A 229 -0.31 10.80 -25.24
CA ILE A 229 0.58 10.14 -26.19
C ILE A 229 0.34 10.68 -27.60
N GLU A 230 1.30 11.39 -28.18
CA GLU A 230 1.21 11.92 -29.54
C GLU A 230 2.05 11.10 -30.51
N MET A 231 1.39 10.45 -31.47
CA MET A 231 2.00 9.60 -32.49
C MET A 231 1.80 10.19 -33.89
N VAL A 232 2.82 10.86 -34.42
CA VAL A 232 2.75 11.53 -35.74
C VAL A 232 3.87 11.09 -36.69
N GLY A 233 4.49 9.94 -36.43
CA GLY A 233 5.61 9.44 -37.21
C GLY A 233 5.19 8.78 -38.51
N GLN A 234 6.03 8.93 -39.54
CA GLN A 234 5.82 8.34 -40.86
C GLN A 234 6.39 6.91 -40.91
N GLY A 235 5.54 5.92 -40.64
CA GLY A 235 5.88 4.50 -40.66
C GLY A 235 6.35 3.97 -39.31
N ASP A 236 5.89 4.58 -38.21
CA ASP A 236 6.20 4.14 -36.86
C ASP A 236 5.64 2.74 -36.58
N GLN A 237 6.35 1.96 -35.76
CA GLN A 237 5.92 0.65 -35.28
C GLN A 237 5.99 0.62 -33.76
N ILE A 238 4.83 0.74 -33.11
CA ILE A 238 4.72 0.90 -31.66
C ILE A 238 3.84 -0.21 -31.05
N THR A 239 4.36 -0.91 -30.04
CA THR A 239 3.58 -1.78 -29.16
C THR A 239 3.27 -1.03 -27.87
N LEU A 240 1.99 -0.93 -27.51
CA LEU A 240 1.50 -0.41 -26.23
C LEU A 240 0.90 -1.60 -25.45
N GLN A 241 1.60 -2.07 -24.41
CA GLN A 241 1.23 -3.30 -23.69
C GLN A 241 1.08 -3.11 -22.18
N ASN A 242 -0.03 -3.56 -21.59
CA ASN A 242 -0.23 -3.58 -20.13
C ASN A 242 -0.07 -2.21 -19.42
N ASN A 243 -0.27 -1.10 -20.11
CA ASN A 243 -0.13 0.23 -19.51
C ASN A 243 -1.42 0.62 -18.78
N LEU A 244 -1.28 1.41 -17.71
CA LEU A 244 -2.36 2.15 -17.09
C LEU A 244 -2.35 3.59 -17.64
N ILE A 245 -3.42 3.99 -18.31
CA ILE A 245 -3.67 5.36 -18.73
C ILE A 245 -4.86 5.86 -17.94
N GLU A 246 -4.64 6.81 -17.03
CA GLU A 246 -5.72 7.28 -16.16
C GLU A 246 -5.78 8.78 -15.96
N HIS A 247 -6.99 9.27 -15.68
CA HIS A 247 -7.27 10.66 -15.36
C HIS A 247 -6.83 11.64 -16.45
N THR A 248 -7.07 11.27 -17.71
CA THR A 248 -6.76 12.10 -18.89
C THR A 248 -8.02 12.60 -19.60
N SER A 249 -7.86 13.57 -20.51
CA SER A 249 -8.97 14.15 -21.27
C SER A 249 -8.79 14.06 -22.79
N GLY A 250 -7.62 13.63 -23.28
CA GLY A 250 -7.33 13.58 -24.71
C GLY A 250 -6.04 12.82 -25.03
N ARG A 251 -5.78 12.65 -26.34
CA ARG A 251 -4.53 12.14 -26.90
C ARG A 251 -4.04 10.83 -26.31
N GLY A 252 -4.91 9.92 -25.88
CA GLY A 252 -4.53 8.66 -25.26
C GLY A 252 -4.83 7.43 -26.11
N PRO A 253 -4.30 7.25 -27.34
CA PRO A 253 -3.33 8.08 -28.05
C PRO A 253 -3.94 9.04 -29.09
N ALA A 254 -3.18 10.08 -29.48
CA ALA A 254 -3.35 10.75 -30.77
C ALA A 254 -2.59 9.94 -31.85
N LEU A 255 -3.31 9.11 -32.60
CA LEU A 255 -2.80 8.18 -33.60
C LEU A 255 -2.94 8.73 -35.01
N SER A 256 -1.85 9.28 -35.54
CA SER A 256 -1.84 10.01 -36.81
C SER A 256 -0.74 9.53 -37.75
N ALA A 257 -0.66 10.14 -38.92
CA ALA A 257 0.29 9.80 -39.98
C ALA A 257 0.22 8.30 -40.30
N THR A 258 1.32 7.68 -40.71
CA THR A 258 1.34 6.24 -41.03
C THR A 258 1.79 5.38 -39.85
N THR A 259 1.52 5.83 -38.62
CA THR A 259 1.83 5.09 -37.40
C THR A 259 1.06 3.77 -37.35
N PHE A 260 1.78 2.69 -37.05
CA PHE A 260 1.23 1.36 -36.86
C PHE A 260 1.34 0.94 -35.39
N LEU A 261 0.17 0.82 -34.74
CA LEU A 261 0.03 0.57 -33.31
C LEU A 261 -0.54 -0.83 -33.01
N HIS A 262 0.11 -1.55 -32.09
CA HIS A 262 -0.47 -2.71 -31.41
C HIS A 262 -0.75 -2.38 -29.95
N ALA A 263 -2.00 -2.13 -29.61
CA ALA A 263 -2.46 -1.82 -28.26
C ALA A 263 -3.10 -3.06 -27.61
N VAL A 264 -2.37 -3.69 -26.70
CA VAL A 264 -2.75 -4.98 -26.10
C VAL A 264 -2.76 -4.94 -24.58
N ASN A 265 -3.87 -5.38 -23.98
CA ASN A 265 -4.01 -5.54 -22.53
C ASN A 265 -3.75 -4.26 -21.69
N ASN A 266 -3.98 -3.08 -22.26
CA ASN A 266 -3.92 -1.83 -21.50
C ASN A 266 -5.25 -1.55 -20.78
N VAL A 267 -5.19 -0.66 -19.79
CA VAL A 267 -6.35 -0.15 -19.05
C VAL A 267 -6.42 1.35 -19.25
N TRP A 268 -7.52 1.83 -19.83
CA TRP A 268 -7.93 3.22 -19.81
C TRP A 268 -8.97 3.41 -18.72
N ARG A 269 -8.68 4.29 -17.77
CA ARG A 269 -9.54 4.51 -16.60
C ARG A 269 -9.79 5.99 -16.37
N ASP A 270 -11.04 6.36 -16.15
CA ASP A 270 -11.43 7.73 -15.79
C ASP A 270 -10.91 8.75 -16.82
N ILE A 271 -11.50 8.70 -18.03
CA ILE A 271 -11.09 9.56 -19.15
C ILE A 271 -12.21 10.57 -19.40
N ASN A 272 -12.01 11.78 -18.90
CA ASN A 272 -12.98 12.89 -18.96
C ASN A 272 -12.90 13.64 -20.30
N GLY A 273 -13.08 12.92 -21.39
CA GLY A 273 -12.98 13.45 -22.75
C GLY A 273 -12.94 12.31 -23.75
N HIS A 274 -11.85 12.19 -24.50
CA HIS A 274 -11.66 11.07 -25.42
C HIS A 274 -10.30 10.39 -25.26
N ALA A 275 -10.23 9.10 -25.63
CA ALA A 275 -8.98 8.36 -25.67
C ALA A 275 -8.28 8.53 -27.03
N ILE A 276 -8.83 7.93 -28.09
CA ILE A 276 -8.21 7.87 -29.42
C ILE A 276 -8.65 9.07 -30.27
N GLU A 277 -7.68 9.89 -30.68
CA GLU A 277 -7.81 10.93 -31.71
C GLU A 277 -6.80 10.71 -32.84
N GLY A 278 -6.86 11.50 -33.91
CA GLY A 278 -5.83 11.48 -34.95
C GLY A 278 -6.36 11.76 -36.36
N ASP A 279 -5.46 11.71 -37.34
CA ASP A 279 -5.76 11.98 -38.75
C ASP A 279 -6.14 10.71 -39.55
N THR A 280 -5.96 10.74 -40.88
CA THR A 280 -6.53 9.77 -41.82
C THR A 280 -5.72 8.49 -42.02
N ALA A 281 -4.47 8.42 -41.60
CA ALA A 281 -3.60 7.30 -42.00
C ALA A 281 -3.19 6.35 -40.85
N GLY A 282 -3.51 6.72 -39.60
CA GLY A 282 -3.13 5.94 -38.42
C GLY A 282 -3.77 4.55 -38.42
N LYS A 283 -3.02 3.54 -37.99
CA LYS A 283 -3.44 2.13 -37.99
C LYS A 283 -3.29 1.52 -36.60
N GLY A 284 -4.32 0.82 -36.10
CA GLY A 284 -4.29 0.31 -34.74
C GLY A 284 -5.09 -0.98 -34.51
N LEU A 285 -4.43 -2.00 -33.97
CA LEU A 285 -5.10 -3.18 -33.37
C LEU A 285 -5.23 -2.98 -31.87
N PHE A 286 -6.45 -3.03 -31.36
CA PHE A 286 -6.80 -2.89 -29.95
C PHE A 286 -7.43 -4.20 -29.46
N GLU A 287 -6.69 -5.01 -28.70
CA GLU A 287 -7.16 -6.30 -28.22
C GLU A 287 -6.92 -6.52 -26.72
N GLY A 288 -7.89 -7.16 -26.05
CA GLY A 288 -7.79 -7.52 -24.63
C GLY A 288 -7.66 -6.33 -23.68
N ASN A 289 -8.03 -5.12 -24.10
CA ASN A 289 -7.95 -3.91 -23.28
C ASN A 289 -9.22 -3.72 -22.43
N VAL A 290 -9.12 -2.84 -21.44
CA VAL A 290 -10.24 -2.40 -20.60
C VAL A 290 -10.41 -0.89 -20.74
N PHE A 291 -11.64 -0.46 -20.98
CA PHE A 291 -12.05 0.94 -20.99
C PHE A 291 -13.08 1.16 -19.87
N GLN A 292 -12.68 1.82 -18.80
CA GLN A 292 -13.50 2.07 -17.62
C GLN A 292 -13.71 3.59 -17.44
N ASN A 293 -14.97 4.02 -17.42
CA ASN A 293 -15.34 5.44 -17.31
C ASN A 293 -14.69 6.32 -18.39
N VAL A 294 -14.68 5.84 -19.64
CA VAL A 294 -14.14 6.57 -20.79
C VAL A 294 -15.28 7.21 -21.56
N LYS A 295 -15.44 8.53 -21.46
CA LYS A 295 -16.55 9.25 -22.12
C LYS A 295 -16.64 8.93 -23.61
N GLN A 296 -15.51 9.01 -24.31
CA GLN A 296 -15.42 8.66 -25.73
C GLN A 296 -14.15 7.85 -26.03
N VAL A 297 -14.29 6.62 -26.53
CA VAL A 297 -13.11 5.80 -26.82
C VAL A 297 -12.39 6.26 -28.09
N VAL A 298 -13.14 6.62 -29.14
CA VAL A 298 -12.59 7.15 -30.41
C VAL A 298 -13.39 8.38 -30.83
N VAL A 299 -12.71 9.45 -31.24
CA VAL A 299 -13.37 10.65 -31.81
C VAL A 299 -14.18 10.28 -33.08
N PRO A 300 -15.33 10.92 -33.35
CA PRO A 300 -16.27 10.43 -34.38
C PRO A 300 -15.71 10.58 -35.80
N ASP A 301 -14.81 11.54 -35.99
CA ASP A 301 -14.19 11.88 -37.25
C ASP A 301 -12.86 11.16 -37.51
N PHE A 302 -12.45 10.22 -36.65
CA PHE A 302 -11.23 9.44 -36.85
C PHE A 302 -11.28 8.64 -38.17
N LYS A 303 -10.40 9.00 -39.11
CA LYS A 303 -10.40 8.47 -40.48
C LYS A 303 -9.40 7.32 -40.71
N GLY A 304 -8.46 7.09 -39.80
CA GLY A 304 -7.54 5.95 -39.85
C GLY A 304 -8.23 4.59 -39.75
N GLN A 305 -7.44 3.50 -39.81
CA GLN A 305 -7.93 2.12 -39.76
C GLN A 305 -7.75 1.51 -38.37
N LEU A 306 -8.83 1.03 -37.76
CA LEU A 306 -8.82 0.45 -36.43
C LEU A 306 -9.49 -0.92 -36.40
N ASN A 307 -8.97 -1.82 -35.59
CA ASN A 307 -9.64 -3.06 -35.25
C ASN A 307 -9.70 -3.21 -33.73
N SER A 308 -10.91 -3.27 -33.18
CA SER A 308 -11.15 -3.41 -31.74
C SER A 308 -11.64 -4.81 -31.35
N CYS A 309 -11.57 -5.78 -32.27
CA CYS A 309 -12.05 -7.15 -32.05
C CYS A 309 -13.46 -7.21 -31.42
N PRO A 310 -14.44 -6.46 -31.96
CA PRO A 310 -15.73 -6.23 -31.27
C PRO A 310 -16.66 -7.44 -31.26
N ASP A 311 -16.42 -8.43 -32.11
CA ASP A 311 -17.18 -9.67 -32.19
C ASP A 311 -16.34 -10.85 -32.69
N ASN A 312 -16.92 -12.05 -32.64
CA ASN A 312 -16.25 -13.29 -33.01
C ASN A 312 -15.82 -13.32 -34.49
N ALA A 313 -16.54 -12.66 -35.39
CA ALA A 313 -16.20 -12.64 -36.82
C ALA A 313 -14.97 -11.76 -37.06
N ALA A 314 -14.96 -10.56 -36.49
CA ALA A 314 -13.79 -9.66 -36.52
C ALA A 314 -12.57 -10.32 -35.84
N ALA A 315 -12.77 -11.01 -34.72
CA ALA A 315 -11.70 -11.72 -34.03
C ALA A 315 -11.13 -12.91 -34.84
N SER A 316 -12.00 -13.66 -35.51
CA SER A 316 -11.59 -14.79 -36.36
C SER A 316 -10.79 -14.31 -37.58
N ALA A 317 -11.15 -13.15 -38.14
CA ALA A 317 -10.46 -12.59 -39.30
C ALA A 317 -8.98 -12.25 -39.03
N THR A 318 -8.58 -12.08 -37.76
CA THR A 318 -7.17 -11.80 -37.41
C THR A 318 -6.28 -13.05 -37.40
N GLN A 319 -6.86 -14.26 -37.35
CA GLN A 319 -6.14 -15.53 -37.24
C GLN A 319 -5.06 -15.70 -38.31
N GLN A 320 -5.37 -15.35 -39.56
CA GLN A 320 -4.44 -15.48 -40.69
C GLN A 320 -3.23 -14.54 -40.60
N TYR A 321 -3.35 -13.43 -39.86
CA TYR A 321 -2.30 -12.41 -39.76
C TYR A 321 -1.45 -12.59 -38.49
N LEU A 322 -2.11 -12.90 -37.36
CA LEU A 322 -1.46 -13.00 -36.05
C LEU A 322 -1.06 -14.43 -35.70
N GLY A 323 -1.54 -15.43 -36.43
CA GLY A 323 -1.45 -16.85 -36.04
C GLY A 323 -2.36 -17.23 -34.86
N ARG A 324 -3.19 -16.29 -34.40
CA ARG A 324 -4.18 -16.46 -33.32
C ARG A 324 -5.36 -15.50 -33.53
N VAL A 325 -6.50 -15.83 -32.94
CA VAL A 325 -7.62 -14.89 -32.81
C VAL A 325 -7.23 -13.77 -31.84
N CYS A 326 -7.66 -12.54 -32.13
CA CYS A 326 -7.47 -11.43 -31.21
C CYS A 326 -8.48 -11.50 -30.06
N GLN A 327 -8.12 -10.87 -28.93
CA GLN A 327 -8.94 -10.87 -27.72
C GLN A 327 -9.91 -9.68 -27.70
N GLY A 328 -11.16 -9.91 -27.32
CA GLY A 328 -12.15 -8.84 -27.15
C GLY A 328 -11.79 -7.88 -26.01
N ASN A 329 -12.26 -6.62 -26.13
CA ASN A 329 -12.08 -5.58 -25.12
C ASN A 329 -13.27 -5.53 -24.14
N ILE A 330 -13.06 -5.00 -22.93
CA ILE A 330 -14.11 -4.75 -21.92
C ILE A 330 -14.41 -3.26 -21.85
N PHE A 331 -15.69 -2.90 -21.78
CA PHE A 331 -16.17 -1.54 -21.62
C PHE A 331 -17.06 -1.45 -20.38
N ILE A 332 -16.70 -0.59 -19.43
CA ILE A 332 -17.43 -0.34 -18.18
C ILE A 332 -17.76 1.14 -18.14
N SER A 333 -19.04 1.51 -18.25
CA SER A 333 -19.48 2.91 -18.26
C SER A 333 -18.70 3.78 -19.26
N SER A 334 -18.42 3.22 -20.45
CA SER A 334 -17.58 3.83 -21.47
C SER A 334 -18.28 3.87 -22.83
N GLY A 335 -17.86 4.79 -23.69
CA GLY A 335 -18.30 4.84 -25.09
C GLY A 335 -17.97 3.55 -25.85
N ALA A 336 -18.79 3.21 -26.85
CA ALA A 336 -18.56 2.03 -27.66
C ALA A 336 -17.31 2.16 -28.57
N PHE A 337 -16.65 1.04 -28.86
CA PHE A 337 -15.55 0.97 -29.82
C PHE A 337 -15.73 -0.25 -30.72
N ASN A 338 -16.39 -0.05 -31.85
CA ASN A 338 -16.80 -1.11 -32.77
C ASN A 338 -16.16 -0.92 -34.15
N ARG A 339 -14.83 -1.07 -34.22
CA ARG A 339 -14.05 -0.92 -35.46
C ARG A 339 -13.51 -2.29 -35.88
N LYS A 340 -13.55 -2.60 -37.18
CA LYS A 340 -13.30 -3.96 -37.71
C LYS A 340 -12.36 -3.96 -38.92
N ASP A 341 -11.58 -2.92 -39.09
CA ASP A 341 -10.75 -2.73 -40.27
C ASP A 341 -9.67 -3.82 -40.31
N THR A 342 -9.54 -4.56 -41.41
CA THR A 342 -8.54 -5.65 -41.56
C THR A 342 -7.49 -5.36 -42.62
N GLY A 343 -7.67 -4.30 -43.43
CA GLY A 343 -6.80 -3.99 -44.57
C GLY A 343 -5.33 -3.75 -44.21
N PHE A 344 -5.06 -3.30 -42.98
CA PHE A 344 -3.71 -3.07 -42.47
C PHE A 344 -3.10 -4.29 -41.76
N MET A 345 -3.88 -5.34 -41.47
CA MET A 345 -3.42 -6.44 -40.60
C MET A 345 -2.28 -7.27 -41.22
N SER A 346 -2.11 -7.26 -42.54
CA SER A 346 -0.96 -7.89 -43.20
C SER A 346 0.38 -7.29 -42.78
N GLU A 347 0.40 -6.06 -42.24
CA GLU A 347 1.61 -5.40 -41.75
C GLU A 347 2.18 -6.06 -40.49
N PHE A 348 1.40 -6.90 -39.78
CA PHE A 348 1.92 -7.73 -38.68
C PHE A 348 2.85 -8.85 -39.15
N LYS A 349 2.80 -9.24 -40.43
CA LYS A 349 3.55 -10.38 -40.94
C LYS A 349 5.06 -10.17 -40.80
N GLY A 350 5.72 -11.09 -40.11
CA GLY A 350 7.17 -11.04 -39.88
C GLY A 350 7.62 -10.09 -38.77
N LEU A 351 6.69 -9.41 -38.09
CA LEU A 351 7.00 -8.61 -36.91
C LEU A 351 6.84 -9.44 -35.63
N PRO A 352 7.64 -9.16 -34.58
CA PRO A 352 7.40 -9.73 -33.26
C PRO A 352 6.11 -9.14 -32.67
N ILE A 353 5.13 -10.00 -32.38
CA ILE A 353 3.79 -9.61 -31.90
C ILE A 353 3.70 -9.89 -30.41
N ALA A 354 3.27 -8.92 -29.62
CA ALA A 354 3.04 -9.13 -28.20
C ALA A 354 1.89 -10.13 -27.96
N ARG A 355 2.03 -10.96 -26.92
CA ARG A 355 0.97 -11.90 -26.54
C ARG A 355 -0.19 -11.15 -25.93
N SER A 356 -1.41 -11.48 -26.35
CA SER A 356 -2.63 -11.00 -25.71
C SER A 356 -3.21 -12.03 -24.75
N THR A 357 -3.84 -11.52 -23.69
CA THR A 357 -4.64 -12.25 -22.72
C THR A 357 -6.06 -11.71 -22.71
N GLN A 358 -6.99 -12.38 -22.02
CA GLN A 358 -8.35 -11.86 -21.87
C GLN A 358 -8.33 -10.51 -21.14
N ALA A 359 -9.25 -9.61 -21.49
CA ALA A 359 -9.34 -8.28 -20.89
C ALA A 359 -9.54 -8.29 -19.37
N THR A 360 -10.24 -9.30 -18.82
CA THR A 360 -10.36 -9.52 -17.37
C THR A 360 -9.01 -9.75 -16.70
N THR A 361 -8.08 -10.42 -17.39
CA THR A 361 -6.73 -10.66 -16.91
C THR A 361 -5.94 -9.36 -16.90
N ALA A 362 -6.07 -8.52 -17.94
CA ALA A 362 -5.48 -7.18 -17.96
C ALA A 362 -5.96 -6.34 -16.78
N GLN A 363 -7.28 -6.32 -16.51
CA GLN A 363 -7.86 -5.61 -15.36
C GLN A 363 -7.25 -6.04 -14.03
N SER A 364 -6.99 -7.34 -13.85
CA SER A 364 -6.41 -7.89 -12.61
C SER A 364 -4.90 -7.72 -12.47
N LYS A 365 -4.20 -7.45 -13.58
CA LYS A 365 -2.73 -7.43 -13.65
C LYS A 365 -2.14 -6.04 -13.74
N VAL A 366 -2.89 -5.05 -14.20
CA VAL A 366 -2.49 -3.66 -14.11
C VAL A 366 -2.67 -3.26 -12.64
N PRO A 367 -1.57 -3.08 -11.87
CA PRO A 367 -1.67 -2.68 -10.47
C PRO A 367 -2.42 -1.35 -10.37
N ASP A 368 -3.17 -1.13 -9.29
CA ASP A 368 -3.40 0.25 -8.84
C ASP A 368 -2.02 0.81 -8.50
N PHE A 369 -1.47 1.62 -9.40
CA PHE A 369 -0.13 2.20 -9.27
C PHE A 369 -0.13 3.35 -8.24
N ASP A 370 -0.55 3.08 -7.00
CA ASP A 370 -0.36 3.98 -5.86
C ASP A 370 1.14 4.06 -5.43
N ALA A 371 1.99 3.23 -6.03
CA ALA A 371 3.45 3.24 -5.90
C ALA A 371 4.14 3.44 -7.26
N ILE A 372 4.78 4.60 -7.40
CA ILE A 372 5.82 4.88 -8.41
C ILE A 372 6.80 3.69 -8.50
N CYS A 373 7.13 3.26 -9.74
CA CYS A 373 8.20 2.30 -10.01
C CYS A 373 8.02 0.93 -9.32
N SER A 374 7.12 0.09 -9.85
CA SER A 374 6.73 -1.21 -9.27
C SER A 374 7.67 -2.37 -9.54
N LEU A 375 8.80 -2.17 -10.23
CA LEU A 375 9.89 -3.14 -10.32
C LEU A 375 10.74 -3.11 -9.05
N ALA A 376 10.15 -3.55 -7.94
CA ALA A 376 10.91 -3.93 -6.77
C ALA A 376 11.66 -5.23 -7.10
N ASN A 377 12.91 -5.11 -7.57
CA ASN A 377 13.81 -6.25 -7.62
C ASN A 377 13.93 -6.86 -6.22
N HIS A 378 13.59 -8.13 -6.14
CA HIS A 378 14.06 -9.06 -5.12
C HIS A 378 15.59 -8.99 -5.02
N ALA A 379 16.12 -8.15 -4.12
CA ALA A 379 17.49 -8.24 -3.62
C ALA A 379 17.62 -7.48 -2.27
N ASP A 380 17.91 -8.26 -1.22
CA ASP A 380 18.52 -7.88 0.06
C ASP A 380 19.74 -6.92 -0.14
N VAL A 381 20.18 -5.97 0.70
CA VAL A 381 19.94 -5.59 2.11
C VAL A 381 20.61 -4.21 2.40
N ARG A 382 19.97 -3.44 3.29
CA ARG A 382 20.40 -2.40 4.28
C ARG A 382 21.63 -1.49 4.08
N PHE A 383 21.36 -0.21 4.36
CA PHE A 383 22.27 0.85 4.78
C PHE A 383 23.03 0.54 6.09
N SER A 384 24.27 1.02 6.17
CA SER A 384 24.93 1.37 7.43
C SER A 384 25.50 2.79 7.34
N GLY A 385 25.06 3.66 8.25
CA GLY A 385 25.68 4.96 8.48
C GLY A 385 26.56 4.90 9.73
N ARG A 386 27.82 5.30 9.58
CA ARG A 386 28.55 6.31 10.37
C ARG A 386 30.04 6.13 10.14
N ASP A 387 30.71 7.19 9.73
CA ASP A 387 31.89 7.62 10.47
C ASP A 387 32.07 9.14 10.41
N VAL A 388 32.27 9.71 11.60
CA VAL A 388 32.62 11.11 11.86
C VAL A 388 34.01 11.05 12.48
N ARG A 389 35.03 11.56 11.77
CA ARG A 389 36.22 12.27 12.27
C ARG A 389 37.28 12.41 11.17
N GLY A 390 37.81 13.63 10.97
CA GLY A 390 39.04 13.84 10.18
C GLY A 390 39.19 15.19 9.48
N TYR A 391 39.37 16.27 10.27
CA TYR A 391 40.06 17.54 9.99
C TYR A 391 40.84 17.72 8.65
N LYS A 392 40.63 18.83 7.92
CA LYS A 392 41.47 20.07 7.95
C LYS A 392 41.11 21.12 6.87
N HIS A 393 41.04 22.38 7.35
CA HIS A 393 41.43 23.65 6.74
C HIS A 393 40.45 24.59 5.98
N PHE A 394 40.59 25.88 6.38
CA PHE A 394 40.13 27.19 5.88
C PHE A 394 38.73 27.67 6.32
N ASN A 395 38.60 28.53 7.35
CA ASN A 395 38.93 29.96 7.52
C ASN A 395 37.88 30.94 6.94
N SER A 396 36.90 31.34 7.76
CA SER A 396 36.78 32.74 8.25
C SER A 396 35.45 32.92 9.01
N ALA A 397 35.52 33.58 10.17
CA ALA A 397 34.43 33.74 11.13
C ALA A 397 33.38 34.81 10.73
N SER A 398 33.35 35.27 9.47
CA SER A 398 32.39 36.29 8.99
C SER A 398 31.17 35.68 8.28
N GLN A 399 31.24 34.42 7.82
CA GLN A 399 30.11 33.75 7.16
C GLN A 399 29.14 33.05 8.11
N TYR A 400 29.51 32.80 9.37
CA TYR A 400 28.64 32.07 10.30
C TYR A 400 27.41 32.86 10.77
N ILE A 401 27.49 34.20 10.82
CA ILE A 401 26.36 35.04 11.26
C ILE A 401 25.35 35.25 10.12
N SER A 402 25.81 35.39 8.86
CA SER A 402 24.91 35.45 7.70
C SER A 402 24.30 34.09 7.35
N PHE A 403 25.00 32.98 7.58
CA PHE A 403 24.46 31.64 7.32
C PHE A 403 23.46 31.18 8.39
N PHE A 404 23.65 31.58 9.67
CA PHE A 404 22.64 31.33 10.70
C PHE A 404 21.39 32.20 10.54
N LEU A 405 21.52 33.49 10.16
CA LEU A 405 20.34 34.30 9.82
C LEU A 405 19.66 33.79 8.54
N TYR A 406 20.39 33.36 7.52
CA TYR A 406 19.81 32.85 6.27
C TYR A 406 19.17 31.47 6.44
N ILE A 407 19.69 30.60 7.31
CA ILE A 407 19.02 29.34 7.67
C ILE A 407 17.77 29.61 8.50
N ILE A 408 17.80 30.55 9.45
CA ILE A 408 16.59 30.94 10.19
C ILE A 408 15.56 31.55 9.25
N ILE A 409 15.97 32.35 8.26
CA ILE A 409 15.10 32.95 7.24
C ILE A 409 14.59 31.90 6.23
N ILE A 410 15.38 30.90 5.81
CA ILE A 410 14.90 29.80 4.95
C ILE A 410 14.04 28.81 5.74
N GLN A 411 14.29 28.57 7.02
CA GLN A 411 13.36 27.83 7.87
C GLN A 411 12.08 28.65 8.10
N PHE A 412 12.15 29.97 8.27
CA PHE A 412 10.96 30.83 8.28
C PHE A 412 10.20 30.83 6.93
N ILE A 413 10.92 30.87 5.79
CA ILE A 413 10.34 30.93 4.44
C ILE A 413 9.85 29.56 3.94
N LYS A 414 10.48 28.44 4.33
CA LYS A 414 9.91 27.09 4.13
C LYS A 414 8.66 26.86 4.99
N THR A 415 8.51 27.61 6.08
CA THR A 415 7.28 27.61 6.90
C THR A 415 6.20 28.56 6.33
N MET A 416 6.53 29.43 5.36
CA MET A 416 5.58 30.33 4.69
C MET A 416 5.30 29.98 3.21
N GLY A 417 5.81 28.85 2.71
CA GLY A 417 5.60 28.39 1.33
C GLY A 417 4.39 27.47 1.14
N SER A 418 3.52 27.34 2.14
CA SER A 418 2.17 26.80 1.98
C SER A 418 1.20 27.93 2.26
N PHE A 419 0.72 28.59 1.23
CA PHE A 419 -0.62 29.18 1.30
C PHE A 419 -1.62 28.01 1.27
N HIS A 420 -1.67 27.26 2.37
CA HIS A 420 -2.94 26.82 2.92
C HIS A 420 -3.77 28.11 3.04
N SER A 421 -5.03 28.13 2.59
CA SER A 421 -5.98 28.90 3.41
C SER A 421 -5.75 28.36 4.82
N MET A 422 -5.35 29.19 5.79
CA MET A 422 -5.14 28.73 7.16
C MET A 422 -6.28 27.78 7.50
N SER A 423 -6.01 26.46 7.52
CA SER A 423 -7.09 25.53 7.82
C SER A 423 -7.27 25.69 9.30
N ASP A 424 -8.45 26.11 9.74
CA ASP A 424 -8.80 26.21 11.15
C ASP A 424 -8.82 24.83 11.86
N ASP A 425 -8.27 23.78 11.24
CA ASP A 425 -8.25 22.40 11.71
C ASP A 425 -7.70 22.28 13.14
N ILE A 426 -8.41 21.49 13.93
CA ILE A 426 -7.99 21.11 15.28
C ILE A 426 -6.97 19.99 15.12
N ILE A 427 -5.76 20.23 15.62
CA ILE A 427 -4.66 19.27 15.56
C ILE A 427 -4.67 18.39 16.81
N TYR A 428 -4.70 17.07 16.61
CA TYR A 428 -4.48 16.06 17.63
C TYR A 428 -3.15 15.33 17.38
N PRO A 429 -2.34 15.10 18.43
CA PRO A 429 -1.12 14.30 18.29
C PRO A 429 -1.46 12.81 18.13
N THR A 430 -0.54 12.09 17.48
CA THR A 430 -0.40 10.65 17.67
C THR A 430 0.68 10.38 18.71
N HIS A 431 0.49 9.37 19.54
CA HIS A 431 1.30 9.14 20.74
C HIS A 431 2.50 8.22 20.47
N MET A 432 3.35 8.02 21.47
CA MET A 432 4.58 7.21 21.38
C MET A 432 4.31 5.81 20.82
N ILE A 433 3.30 5.12 21.36
CA ILE A 433 2.93 3.77 20.93
C ILE A 433 2.27 3.77 19.55
N ASP A 434 1.39 4.75 19.27
CA ASP A 434 0.76 4.91 17.94
C ASP A 434 1.80 5.05 16.81
N ASN A 435 2.97 5.61 17.14
CA ASN A 435 4.06 5.81 16.19
C ASN A 435 5.03 4.63 16.06
N ALA A 436 4.78 3.50 16.73
CA ALA A 436 5.58 2.29 16.54
C ALA A 436 5.56 1.88 15.06
N SER A 437 6.76 1.63 14.49
CA SER A 437 6.89 1.37 13.05
C SER A 437 5.99 0.25 12.51
N VAL A 438 5.66 -0.75 13.33
CA VAL A 438 4.80 -1.88 12.91
C VAL A 438 3.36 -1.43 12.69
N LEU A 439 2.82 -0.53 13.51
CA LEU A 439 1.43 -0.04 13.39
C LEU A 439 1.26 0.87 12.18
N LYS A 440 2.30 1.61 11.83
CA LYS A 440 2.35 2.46 10.62
C LYS A 440 2.16 1.71 9.31
N PHE A 441 2.41 0.39 9.27
CA PHE A 441 2.20 -0.42 8.06
C PHE A 441 0.87 -1.17 8.02
N LEU A 442 0.08 -1.12 9.10
CA LEU A 442 -1.15 -1.89 9.22
C LEU A 442 -2.36 -1.01 8.93
N ILE A 443 -3.08 -1.30 7.85
CA ILE A 443 -4.45 -0.85 7.67
C ILE A 443 -5.37 -1.98 8.07
N MET A 444 -6.31 -1.68 8.95
CA MET A 444 -7.21 -2.65 9.57
C MET A 444 -8.60 -2.55 8.96
N ALA A 445 -9.26 -3.70 8.87
CA ALA A 445 -10.67 -3.79 8.58
C ALA A 445 -11.34 -4.72 9.59
N TRP A 446 -12.46 -4.29 10.14
CA TRP A 446 -13.30 -5.09 11.02
C TRP A 446 -14.68 -5.25 10.38
N THR A 447 -15.05 -6.49 10.11
CA THR A 447 -16.31 -6.84 9.46
C THR A 447 -17.22 -7.56 10.45
N MET A 448 -18.49 -7.14 10.49
CA MET A 448 -19.56 -7.70 11.30
C MET A 448 -20.69 -8.16 10.39
N ARG A 449 -21.17 -9.39 10.59
CA ARG A 449 -22.35 -9.95 9.92
C ARG A 449 -23.55 -9.88 10.86
N PHE A 450 -24.66 -9.38 10.35
CA PHE A 450 -25.96 -9.37 10.99
C PHE A 450 -26.92 -10.22 10.16
N ASN A 451 -27.71 -11.07 10.82
CA ASN A 451 -28.84 -11.77 10.17
C ASN A 451 -30.10 -10.90 10.16
N ASP A 452 -29.96 -9.58 10.26
CA ASP A 452 -31.04 -8.60 10.19
C ASP A 452 -30.76 -7.65 9.03
N VAL A 453 -31.81 -7.11 8.42
CA VAL A 453 -31.69 -6.03 7.44
C VAL A 453 -31.65 -4.72 8.20
N LEU A 454 -30.52 -4.03 8.16
CA LEU A 454 -30.29 -2.77 8.87
C LEU A 454 -30.38 -1.58 7.90
N ASN A 455 -30.82 -0.44 8.43
CA ASN A 455 -30.86 0.83 7.72
C ASN A 455 -29.46 1.43 7.62
N ALA A 456 -28.86 1.32 6.43
CA ALA A 456 -27.51 1.79 6.15
C ALA A 456 -27.34 3.31 6.39
N ASP A 457 -28.32 4.12 6.01
CA ASP A 457 -28.26 5.57 6.20
C ASP A 457 -28.32 5.96 7.69
N LYS A 458 -29.12 5.25 8.48
CA LYS A 458 -29.21 5.49 9.92
C LYS A 458 -27.89 5.14 10.61
N LEU A 459 -27.26 4.04 10.21
CA LEU A 459 -25.92 3.64 10.66
C LEU A 459 -24.86 4.69 10.30
N HIS A 460 -24.84 5.15 9.05
CA HIS A 460 -23.91 6.19 8.61
C HIS A 460 -24.09 7.50 9.37
N LYS A 461 -25.32 8.01 9.45
CA LYS A 461 -25.63 9.29 10.10
C LYS A 461 -25.25 9.28 11.58
N SER A 462 -25.55 8.20 12.31
CA SER A 462 -25.21 8.12 13.73
C SER A 462 -23.70 7.99 13.98
N LEU A 463 -22.95 7.32 13.09
CA LEU A 463 -21.49 7.27 13.21
C LEU A 463 -20.89 8.64 12.93
N ALA A 464 -21.33 9.32 11.87
CA ALA A 464 -20.89 10.67 11.56
C ALA A 464 -21.22 11.66 12.70
N GLU A 465 -22.38 11.50 13.33
CA GLU A 465 -22.77 12.30 14.50
C GLU A 465 -21.91 12.02 15.73
N LEU A 466 -21.54 10.76 16.01
CA LEU A 466 -20.60 10.45 17.10
C LEU A 466 -19.29 11.21 16.92
N LEU A 467 -18.79 11.30 15.70
CA LEU A 467 -17.54 12.00 15.40
C LEU A 467 -17.65 13.52 15.61
N THR A 468 -18.83 14.08 15.90
CA THR A 468 -18.94 15.50 16.32
C THR A 468 -18.92 15.67 17.85
N VAL A 469 -18.87 14.59 18.64
CA VAL A 469 -19.02 14.62 20.11
C VAL A 469 -17.67 14.77 20.81
N GLY A 470 -17.40 15.94 21.38
CA GLY A 470 -16.19 16.18 22.16
C GLY A 470 -14.92 15.78 21.39
N ASP A 471 -14.06 15.00 22.03
CA ASP A 471 -12.80 14.54 21.45
C ASP A 471 -12.92 13.28 20.57
N TRP A 472 -14.11 12.68 20.40
CA TRP A 472 -14.34 11.66 19.37
C TRP A 472 -14.06 12.19 17.96
N LYS A 473 -14.13 13.52 17.79
CA LYS A 473 -13.78 14.20 16.55
C LYS A 473 -12.37 13.93 16.04
N LYS A 474 -11.45 13.53 16.94
CA LYS A 474 -10.12 13.02 16.54
C LYS A 474 -10.22 11.95 15.46
N LEU A 475 -11.18 11.03 15.56
CA LEU A 475 -11.30 9.91 14.63
C LEU A 475 -11.82 10.33 13.25
N GLY A 476 -12.51 11.47 13.17
CA GLY A 476 -12.94 12.07 11.90
C GLY A 476 -11.89 12.97 11.25
N GLY A 477 -10.64 12.92 11.70
CA GLY A 477 -9.53 13.69 11.13
C GLY A 477 -8.86 13.05 9.92
N ARG A 478 -7.81 13.71 9.43
CA ARG A 478 -6.92 13.25 8.36
C ARG A 478 -5.51 13.14 8.89
N LEU A 479 -4.85 12.07 8.49
CA LEU A 479 -3.53 11.74 9.01
C LEU A 479 -2.48 12.49 8.20
N THR A 480 -1.57 13.19 8.85
CA THR A 480 -0.51 13.94 8.17
C THR A 480 0.84 13.62 8.79
N ILE A 481 1.92 13.89 8.05
CA ILE A 481 3.27 13.88 8.62
C ILE A 481 3.44 15.19 9.38
N GLY A 482 3.46 15.12 10.70
CA GLY A 482 3.53 16.29 11.57
C GLY A 482 4.83 17.07 11.42
N HIS A 483 4.76 18.38 11.62
CA HIS A 483 5.91 19.29 11.63
C HIS A 483 6.61 19.36 13.00
N ASN A 484 6.29 18.44 13.91
CA ASN A 484 6.92 18.35 15.21
C ASN A 484 8.40 17.94 15.12
N LYS A 485 9.18 18.29 16.16
CA LYS A 485 10.64 18.01 16.25
C LYS A 485 11.01 16.53 16.06
N ARG A 486 10.05 15.61 16.24
CA ARG A 486 10.24 14.16 16.18
C ARG A 486 9.79 13.54 14.85
N GLY A 487 9.16 14.30 13.94
CA GLY A 487 8.57 13.78 12.69
C GLY A 487 7.45 12.76 12.92
N ALA A 488 6.74 12.84 14.06
CA ALA A 488 5.62 12.00 14.41
C ALA A 488 4.37 12.37 13.58
N LEU A 489 3.44 11.43 13.41
CA LEU A 489 2.20 11.69 12.68
C LEU A 489 1.28 12.63 13.49
N GLU A 490 0.45 13.38 12.80
CA GLU A 490 -0.56 14.25 13.40
C GLU A 490 -1.92 13.97 12.76
N VAL A 491 -2.99 14.26 13.50
CA VAL A 491 -4.36 14.12 13.03
C VAL A 491 -4.97 15.51 12.93
N HIS A 492 -5.29 15.91 11.71
CA HIS A 492 -5.84 17.23 11.36
C HIS A 492 -7.35 17.09 11.20
N VAL A 493 -8.12 17.68 12.11
CA VAL A 493 -9.58 17.54 12.17
C VAL A 493 -10.24 18.85 11.73
N PRO A 494 -11.09 18.86 10.70
CA PRO A 494 -11.89 20.04 10.36
C PRO A 494 -12.67 20.57 11.56
N THR A 495 -12.81 21.89 11.67
CA THR A 495 -13.67 22.52 12.69
C THR A 495 -15.12 22.05 12.56
N MET A 496 -15.58 21.90 11.31
CA MET A 496 -16.86 21.32 10.91
C MET A 496 -16.67 20.35 9.76
N TYR A 497 -17.45 19.27 9.74
CA TYR A 497 -17.48 18.33 8.61
C TYR A 497 -18.40 18.85 7.51
N THR A 498 -17.94 18.76 6.26
CA THR A 498 -18.71 19.16 5.07
C THR A 498 -18.79 17.97 4.10
N ASN A 499 -19.47 18.15 2.96
CA ASN A 499 -19.51 17.12 1.92
C ASN A 499 -18.13 16.90 1.28
N GLU A 500 -17.31 17.95 1.20
CA GLU A 500 -15.94 17.92 0.68
C GLU A 500 -14.98 17.31 1.71
N ARG A 501 -15.20 17.57 3.01
CA ARG A 501 -14.42 17.03 4.12
C ARG A 501 -15.33 16.30 5.11
N PRO A 502 -15.85 15.11 4.75
CA PRO A 502 -16.78 14.37 5.59
C PRO A 502 -16.09 13.82 6.85
N ALA A 503 -16.89 13.44 7.85
CA ALA A 503 -16.38 12.85 9.09
C ALA A 503 -15.76 11.46 8.86
N LEU A 504 -16.28 10.72 7.89
CA LEU A 504 -15.84 9.37 7.52
C LEU A 504 -16.08 9.12 6.03
N PHE A 505 -15.35 8.17 5.47
CA PHE A 505 -15.60 7.69 4.11
C PHE A 505 -16.76 6.69 4.16
N TYR A 506 -17.85 6.93 3.41
CA TYR A 506 -19.03 6.05 3.43
C TYR A 506 -19.30 5.43 2.06
N SER A 507 -19.67 4.15 2.07
CA SER A 507 -20.16 3.45 0.88
C SER A 507 -21.22 2.41 1.26
N HIS A 508 -22.22 2.25 0.41
CA HIS A 508 -23.31 1.30 0.60
C HIS A 508 -23.60 0.55 -0.69
N GLN A 509 -23.75 -0.78 -0.57
CA GLN A 509 -24.15 -1.65 -1.65
C GLN A 509 -25.38 -2.47 -1.25
N HIS A 510 -26.33 -2.62 -2.17
CA HIS A 510 -27.51 -3.44 -1.96
C HIS A 510 -27.59 -4.56 -2.99
N TYR A 511 -27.89 -5.77 -2.53
CA TYR A 511 -28.16 -6.95 -3.33
C TYR A 511 -29.58 -7.42 -3.09
N ASN A 512 -30.37 -7.52 -4.15
CA ASN A 512 -31.75 -7.99 -4.09
C ASN A 512 -31.85 -9.53 -4.14
N ILE A 513 -31.07 -10.21 -3.30
CA ILE A 513 -31.01 -11.66 -3.12
C ILE A 513 -30.76 -11.98 -1.65
N SER A 514 -30.97 -13.24 -1.25
CA SER A 514 -30.47 -13.74 0.04
C SER A 514 -28.94 -13.71 0.08
N ILE A 515 -28.35 -13.48 1.26
CA ILE A 515 -26.91 -13.56 1.47
C ILE A 515 -26.33 -14.94 1.09
N GLU A 516 -27.13 -16.00 1.23
CA GLU A 516 -26.73 -17.37 0.93
C GLU A 516 -26.67 -17.66 -0.57
N GLU A 517 -27.42 -16.92 -1.39
CA GLU A 517 -27.38 -16.99 -2.86
C GLU A 517 -26.17 -16.25 -3.45
N HIS A 518 -25.60 -15.31 -2.69
CA HIS A 518 -24.49 -14.50 -3.16
C HIS A 518 -23.18 -15.29 -3.15
N LYS A 519 -22.59 -15.52 -4.34
CA LYS A 519 -21.39 -16.35 -4.56
C LYS A 519 -20.24 -16.12 -3.57
N VAL A 520 -19.94 -14.85 -3.25
CA VAL A 520 -18.83 -14.50 -2.34
C VAL A 520 -19.24 -14.50 -0.87
N ALA A 521 -20.36 -13.85 -0.51
CA ALA A 521 -20.87 -13.83 0.86
C ALA A 521 -21.21 -15.22 1.43
N ASN A 522 -21.62 -16.18 0.59
CA ASN A 522 -21.84 -17.57 1.01
C ASN A 522 -20.55 -18.28 1.50
N LEU A 523 -19.37 -17.79 1.08
CA LEU A 523 -18.07 -18.29 1.54
C LEU A 523 -17.61 -17.67 2.86
N LEU A 524 -18.39 -16.75 3.44
CA LEU A 524 -18.08 -16.19 4.76
C LEU A 524 -18.13 -17.31 5.82
N PRO A 525 -17.31 -17.22 6.87
CA PRO A 525 -17.23 -18.27 7.88
C PRO A 525 -18.59 -18.54 8.56
N LYS A 526 -18.91 -19.81 8.74
CA LYS A 526 -20.10 -20.31 9.43
C LYS A 526 -19.69 -21.34 10.47
N ALA A 527 -20.36 -21.35 11.61
CA ALA A 527 -20.09 -22.34 12.65
C ALA A 527 -20.29 -23.76 12.09
N THR A 528 -19.43 -24.67 12.53
CA THR A 528 -19.40 -26.07 12.10
C THR A 528 -19.40 -26.97 13.33
N SER A 529 -19.86 -28.21 13.18
CA SER A 529 -19.84 -29.22 14.27
C SER A 529 -18.48 -29.89 14.46
N ARG A 530 -17.51 -29.59 13.60
CA ARG A 530 -16.14 -30.13 13.63
C ARG A 530 -15.14 -29.01 13.35
N PRO A 531 -13.89 -29.11 13.82
CA PRO A 531 -12.85 -28.15 13.47
C PRO A 531 -12.75 -27.96 11.95
N SER A 532 -12.77 -26.71 11.49
CA SER A 532 -12.74 -26.40 10.06
C SER A 532 -11.99 -25.12 9.75
N THR A 533 -11.49 -25.02 8.52
CA THR A 533 -10.84 -23.82 7.98
C THR A 533 -11.72 -23.13 6.94
N PHE A 534 -11.61 -21.80 6.87
CA PHE A 534 -12.25 -20.93 5.88
C PHE A 534 -11.21 -19.98 5.29
N PRO A 535 -11.37 -19.51 4.04
CA PRO A 535 -10.51 -18.47 3.47
C PRO A 535 -10.45 -17.21 4.36
N GLY A 536 -9.24 -16.65 4.55
CA GLY A 536 -8.99 -15.45 5.36
C GLY A 536 -8.86 -14.16 4.53
N ALA A 537 -7.95 -13.26 4.94
CA ALA A 537 -7.74 -11.92 4.36
C ALA A 537 -7.54 -11.90 2.83
N SER A 538 -7.03 -12.98 2.24
CA SER A 538 -6.73 -13.12 0.82
C SER A 538 -7.86 -13.72 -0.04
N GLY A 539 -9.07 -13.92 0.53
CA GLY A 539 -10.21 -14.55 -0.15
C GLY A 539 -11.44 -13.62 -0.30
N PRO A 540 -12.67 -14.07 0.04
CA PRO A 540 -13.91 -13.27 -0.01
C PRO A 540 -13.87 -11.91 0.69
N ARG A 541 -12.86 -11.63 1.51
CA ARG A 541 -12.74 -10.40 2.32
C ARG A 541 -12.59 -9.10 1.52
N ASN A 542 -12.18 -9.16 0.25
CA ASN A 542 -12.30 -8.00 -0.67
C ASN A 542 -13.77 -7.57 -0.86
N PHE A 543 -14.73 -8.45 -0.61
CA PHE A 543 -16.15 -8.12 -0.68
C PHE A 543 -16.56 -7.04 0.30
N GLY A 544 -15.97 -7.02 1.50
CA GLY A 544 -16.33 -6.08 2.56
C GLY A 544 -15.62 -4.73 2.48
N ILE A 545 -14.83 -4.48 1.42
CA ILE A 545 -14.01 -3.27 1.27
C ILE A 545 -14.36 -2.61 -0.06
N PRO A 546 -14.72 -1.33 -0.07
CA PRO A 546 -15.10 -0.63 -1.29
C PRO A 546 -13.88 -0.36 -2.17
N THR A 547 -14.09 -0.34 -3.49
CA THR A 547 -13.05 0.04 -4.45
C THR A 547 -12.55 1.46 -4.16
N GLY A 548 -11.23 1.66 -4.12
CA GLY A 548 -10.60 2.95 -3.84
C GLY A 548 -10.43 3.30 -2.35
N ALA A 549 -10.83 2.42 -1.43
CA ALA A 549 -10.54 2.59 0.00
C ALA A 549 -9.02 2.73 0.25
N PRO A 550 -8.57 3.62 1.14
CA PRO A 550 -7.15 3.74 1.49
C PRO A 550 -6.58 2.40 1.98
N GLY A 551 -5.54 1.91 1.31
CA GLY A 551 -4.86 0.66 1.61
C GLY A 551 -3.54 0.85 2.36
N SER A 552 -2.92 2.03 2.31
CA SER A 552 -1.60 2.27 2.89
C SER A 552 -1.51 3.55 3.73
N LEU A 553 -0.49 3.65 4.59
CA LEU A 553 -0.19 4.90 5.30
C LEU A 553 0.06 6.07 4.35
N LYS A 554 0.65 5.80 3.18
CA LYS A 554 0.89 6.81 2.16
C LYS A 554 -0.45 7.39 1.70
N ASP A 555 -1.44 6.54 1.43
CA ASP A 555 -2.76 6.95 0.95
C ASP A 555 -3.47 7.88 1.93
N TYR A 556 -3.29 7.65 3.23
CA TYR A 556 -3.82 8.50 4.30
C TYR A 556 -3.04 9.80 4.49
N THR A 557 -1.74 9.82 4.17
CA THR A 557 -0.85 10.97 4.39
C THR A 557 -0.64 11.86 3.17
N SER A 558 -0.94 11.35 1.97
CA SER A 558 -0.82 12.08 0.70
C SER A 558 -2.16 12.57 0.14
N ARG A 559 -3.29 12.10 0.67
CA ARG A 559 -4.65 12.51 0.26
C ARG A 559 -5.39 13.07 1.47
N ASP A 560 -6.26 14.05 1.26
CA ASP A 560 -7.15 14.58 2.32
C ASP A 560 -8.34 13.62 2.53
N VAL A 561 -8.06 12.41 3.01
CA VAL A 561 -9.07 11.36 3.24
C VAL A 561 -9.32 11.15 4.73
N PRO A 562 -10.57 10.95 5.17
CA PRO A 562 -10.89 10.67 6.56
C PRO A 562 -10.28 9.33 6.99
N MET A 563 -9.83 9.24 8.24
CA MET A 563 -9.17 8.03 8.76
C MET A 563 -10.10 6.82 8.87
N ILE A 564 -11.39 7.03 9.14
CA ILE A 564 -12.40 5.98 9.25
C ILE A 564 -13.14 5.81 7.92
N GLY A 565 -13.21 4.58 7.43
CA GLY A 565 -14.12 4.15 6.36
C GLY A 565 -15.23 3.26 6.91
N LEU A 566 -16.45 3.45 6.43
CA LEU A 566 -17.63 2.64 6.70
C LEU A 566 -18.18 2.10 5.38
N HIS A 567 -18.21 0.78 5.26
CA HIS A 567 -18.81 0.08 4.12
C HIS A 567 -19.94 -0.81 4.60
N ILE A 568 -21.12 -0.64 4.01
CA ILE A 568 -22.32 -1.42 4.36
C ILE A 568 -22.79 -2.20 3.13
N ILE A 569 -23.08 -3.48 3.30
CA ILE A 569 -23.69 -4.32 2.28
C ILE A 569 -24.99 -4.87 2.83
N THR A 570 -26.08 -4.66 2.12
CA THR A 570 -27.42 -5.13 2.51
C THR A 570 -27.93 -6.18 1.54
N PHE A 571 -28.55 -7.22 2.09
CA PHE A 571 -29.26 -8.30 1.39
C PHE A 571 -30.73 -8.27 1.77
N GLN A 572 -31.54 -9.17 1.21
CA GLN A 572 -32.95 -9.33 1.61
C GLN A 572 -33.13 -9.85 3.04
N ASP A 573 -32.10 -10.50 3.59
CA ASP A 573 -32.15 -11.23 4.87
C ASP A 573 -30.95 -10.99 5.80
N ALA A 574 -29.99 -10.14 5.42
CA ALA A 574 -28.79 -9.90 6.19
C ALA A 574 -28.13 -8.55 5.88
N THR A 575 -27.24 -8.12 6.77
CA THR A 575 -26.39 -6.94 6.58
C THR A 575 -24.95 -7.25 6.96
N ILE A 576 -23.99 -6.77 6.16
CA ILE A 576 -22.57 -6.77 6.50
C ILE A 576 -22.14 -5.33 6.73
N VAL A 577 -21.47 -5.08 7.85
CA VAL A 577 -20.92 -3.77 8.20
C VAL A 577 -19.41 -3.91 8.38
N THR A 578 -18.64 -3.15 7.60
CA THR A 578 -17.18 -3.11 7.69
C THR A 578 -16.70 -1.71 8.06
N ILE A 579 -15.81 -1.62 9.05
CA ILE A 579 -15.07 -0.40 9.37
C ILE A 579 -13.61 -0.58 9.01
N THR A 580 -13.00 0.40 8.33
CA THR A 580 -11.58 0.42 7.97
C THR A 580 -10.85 1.60 8.61
N TRP A 581 -9.61 1.40 9.08
CA TRP A 581 -8.80 2.46 9.68
C TRP A 581 -7.29 2.17 9.62
N PRO A 582 -6.41 3.19 9.66
CA PRO A 582 -4.99 2.97 9.87
C PRO A 582 -4.74 2.64 11.35
N HIS A 583 -3.98 1.57 11.64
CA HIS A 583 -3.81 1.06 13.01
C HIS A 583 -3.18 2.08 13.98
N VAL A 584 -2.54 3.13 13.47
CA VAL A 584 -2.05 4.26 14.27
C VAL A 584 -3.16 4.98 15.05
N LEU A 585 -4.44 4.81 14.67
CA LEU A 585 -5.55 5.52 15.27
C LEU A 585 -5.98 4.92 16.62
N PHE A 586 -6.13 3.60 16.69
CA PHE A 586 -6.49 2.88 17.91
C PHE A 586 -6.25 1.37 17.81
N ASP A 587 -6.20 0.71 18.97
CA ASP A 587 -6.17 -0.74 19.11
C ASP A 587 -7.59 -1.35 19.16
N ALA A 588 -7.68 -2.67 19.34
CA ALA A 588 -8.96 -3.37 19.34
C ALA A 588 -9.89 -2.98 20.51
N VAL A 589 -9.35 -2.53 21.65
CA VAL A 589 -10.16 -2.04 22.79
C VAL A 589 -10.71 -0.65 22.47
N GLY A 590 -9.87 0.23 21.92
CA GLY A 590 -10.32 1.53 21.39
C GLY A 590 -11.40 1.39 20.31
N PHE A 591 -11.30 0.38 19.44
CA PHE A 591 -12.36 0.04 18.50
C PHE A 591 -13.66 -0.39 19.19
N SER A 592 -13.60 -1.21 20.25
CA SER A 592 -14.80 -1.59 21.03
C SER A 592 -15.53 -0.37 21.57
N HIS A 593 -14.79 0.58 22.14
CA HIS A 593 -15.37 1.84 22.65
C HIS A 593 -16.03 2.67 21.54
N LEU A 594 -15.46 2.69 20.33
CA LEU A 594 -16.10 3.33 19.17
C LEU A 594 -17.45 2.69 18.88
N ILE A 595 -17.53 1.36 18.87
CA ILE A 595 -18.77 0.63 18.59
C ILE A 595 -19.82 0.83 19.70
N GLU A 596 -19.41 0.84 20.97
CA GLU A 596 -20.30 1.12 22.11
C GLU A 596 -20.88 2.54 22.04
N ALA A 597 -20.02 3.54 21.82
CA ALA A 597 -20.43 4.92 21.69
C ALA A 597 -21.31 5.15 20.45
N TRP A 598 -21.00 4.47 19.34
CA TRP A 598 -21.80 4.53 18.12
C TRP A 598 -23.20 3.94 18.35
N SER A 599 -23.29 2.82 19.06
CA SER A 599 -24.58 2.21 19.42
C SER A 599 -25.42 3.14 20.31
N ALA A 600 -24.79 3.86 21.24
CA ALA A 600 -25.48 4.86 22.07
C ALA A 600 -26.06 6.02 21.23
N VAL A 601 -25.28 6.59 20.31
CA VAL A 601 -25.76 7.66 19.40
C VAL A 601 -26.85 7.15 18.48
N LEU A 602 -26.70 5.93 17.93
CA LEU A 602 -27.70 5.30 17.07
C LEU A 602 -29.05 5.09 17.79
N ALA A 603 -29.02 4.87 19.11
CA ALA A 603 -30.19 4.78 19.96
C ALA A 603 -30.75 6.14 20.41
N GLY A 604 -30.13 7.26 20.01
CA GLY A 604 -30.52 8.61 20.42
C GLY A 604 -30.02 9.03 21.81
N HIS A 605 -29.11 8.26 22.41
CA HIS A 605 -28.58 8.47 23.76
C HIS A 605 -27.19 9.12 23.73
N LYS A 606 -27.10 10.31 23.15
CA LYS A 606 -25.83 11.04 22.98
C LYS A 606 -25.20 11.43 24.32
N GLU A 607 -26.01 11.58 25.36
CA GLU A 607 -25.59 11.81 26.76
C GLU A 607 -24.81 10.64 27.36
N ARG A 608 -24.92 9.43 26.80
CA ARG A 608 -24.19 8.23 27.26
C ARG A 608 -22.84 8.05 26.57
N VAL A 609 -22.48 8.91 25.62
CA VAL A 609 -21.18 8.85 24.94
C VAL A 609 -20.07 9.22 25.94
N PRO A 610 -19.13 8.31 26.25
CA PRO A 610 -18.07 8.59 27.20
C PRO A 610 -17.09 9.63 26.65
N LYS A 611 -16.44 10.38 27.54
CA LYS A 611 -15.38 11.32 27.16
C LYS A 611 -14.15 10.56 26.67
N VAL A 612 -13.48 11.05 25.62
CA VAL A 612 -12.18 10.53 25.21
C VAL A 612 -11.10 11.17 26.07
N ILE A 613 -10.41 10.38 26.88
CA ILE A 613 -9.33 10.83 27.75
C ILE A 613 -7.99 10.67 27.02
N GLY A 614 -7.05 11.58 27.27
CA GLY A 614 -5.71 11.53 26.67
C GLY A 614 -5.70 11.84 25.18
N ALA A 615 -6.77 12.44 24.63
CA ALA A 615 -6.85 12.76 23.21
C ALA A 615 -5.66 13.59 22.70
N LYS A 616 -5.16 14.50 23.56
CA LYS A 616 -4.01 15.38 23.32
C LYS A 616 -2.78 15.08 24.17
N GLN A 617 -2.87 14.21 25.17
CA GLN A 617 -1.77 13.93 26.12
C GLN A 617 -1.42 12.44 26.12
N ASP A 618 -0.12 12.14 26.02
CA ASP A 618 0.38 10.77 25.99
C ASP A 618 0.53 10.19 27.40
N VAL A 619 -0.54 9.61 27.91
CA VAL A 619 -0.57 9.04 29.26
C VAL A 619 0.44 7.90 29.45
N LEU A 620 0.75 7.14 28.40
CA LEU A 620 1.73 6.05 28.49
C LEU A 620 3.17 6.57 28.53
N TYR A 621 3.46 7.67 27.82
CA TYR A 621 4.75 8.35 27.92
C TYR A 621 4.99 8.89 29.34
N ASP A 622 3.97 9.48 29.96
CA ASP A 622 4.05 10.02 31.32
C ASP A 622 4.28 8.90 32.36
N LEU A 623 3.66 7.73 32.17
CA LEU A 623 3.88 6.56 33.04
C LEU A 623 5.29 5.95 32.91
N GLY A 624 5.96 6.17 31.78
CA GLY A 624 7.35 5.75 31.57
C GLY A 624 8.39 6.71 32.15
N ASP A 625 8.00 7.73 32.94
CA ASP A 625 8.93 8.71 33.49
C ASP A 625 9.78 8.16 34.65
N VAL A 626 11.08 7.99 34.37
CA VAL A 626 12.10 7.58 35.35
C VAL A 626 12.40 8.65 36.41
N THR A 627 11.95 9.89 36.23
CA THR A 627 12.04 10.91 37.32
C THR A 627 11.05 10.64 38.45
N GLN A 628 10.10 9.72 38.25
CA GLN A 628 9.07 9.33 39.21
C GLN A 628 9.20 7.89 39.73
N SER A 629 10.16 7.10 39.23
CA SER A 629 10.36 5.67 39.58
C SER A 629 11.77 5.17 39.25
N GLU A 630 12.30 4.20 40.00
CA GLU A 630 13.62 3.60 39.71
C GLU A 630 13.66 2.98 38.29
N PRO A 631 14.83 2.97 37.61
CA PRO A 631 14.97 2.32 36.30
C PRO A 631 14.70 0.82 36.37
N GLN A 632 13.63 0.38 35.70
CA GLN A 632 13.17 -1.02 35.60
C GLN A 632 13.29 -1.55 34.17
N ASP A 633 13.90 -0.79 33.25
CA ASP A 633 14.03 -1.13 31.83
C ASP A 633 15.02 -2.25 31.54
N ALA A 634 15.98 -2.51 32.44
CA ALA A 634 17.07 -3.47 32.24
C ALA A 634 16.59 -4.90 31.93
N ALA A 635 15.57 -5.40 32.65
CA ALA A 635 15.02 -6.73 32.42
C ALA A 635 14.32 -6.86 31.05
N SER A 636 13.75 -5.76 30.57
CA SER A 636 13.14 -5.68 29.24
C SER A 636 14.19 -5.53 28.14
N GLU A 637 15.21 -4.69 28.36
CA GLU A 637 16.32 -4.48 27.44
C GLU A 637 17.13 -5.76 27.21
N ALA A 638 17.32 -6.59 28.26
CA ALA A 638 18.00 -7.88 28.18
C ALA A 638 17.30 -8.89 27.24
N ARG A 639 16.01 -8.72 26.97
CA ARG A 639 15.23 -9.59 26.06
C ARG A 639 15.36 -9.18 24.60
N ILE A 640 15.96 -8.02 24.30
CA ILE A 640 16.15 -7.53 22.93
C ILE A 640 17.22 -8.37 22.22
N LEU A 641 16.83 -8.95 21.10
CA LEU A 641 17.74 -9.64 20.22
C LEU A 641 18.72 -8.64 19.57
N SER A 642 20.02 -8.81 19.83
CA SER A 642 21.07 -7.89 19.39
C SER A 642 22.32 -8.63 18.87
N GLY A 643 23.31 -7.88 18.36
CA GLY A 643 24.60 -8.41 17.91
C GLY A 643 24.51 -9.50 16.84
N ILE A 644 25.36 -10.52 16.95
CA ILE A 644 25.43 -11.65 16.01
C ILE A 644 24.13 -12.47 16.01
N ALA A 645 23.48 -12.63 17.17
CA ALA A 645 22.23 -13.37 17.28
C ALA A 645 21.10 -12.74 16.45
N PHE A 646 21.03 -11.40 16.41
CA PHE A 646 20.11 -10.67 15.53
C PHE A 646 20.44 -10.88 14.04
N ILE A 647 21.71 -10.87 13.66
CA ILE A 647 22.13 -11.12 12.27
C ILE A 647 21.73 -12.54 11.84
N LEU A 648 22.00 -13.55 12.66
CA LEU A 648 21.61 -14.94 12.39
C LEU A 648 20.09 -15.11 12.30
N PHE A 649 19.34 -14.41 13.15
CA PHE A 649 17.88 -14.37 13.05
C PHE A 649 17.41 -13.79 11.71
N VAL A 650 17.98 -12.66 11.28
CA VAL A 650 17.63 -12.03 9.99
C VAL A 650 17.96 -12.96 8.82
N ILE A 651 19.16 -13.57 8.80
CA ILE A 651 19.56 -14.53 7.75
C ILE A 651 18.57 -15.69 7.67
N ARG A 652 18.20 -16.28 8.82
CA ARG A 652 17.24 -17.39 8.86
C ARG A 652 15.83 -16.96 8.43
N MET A 653 15.38 -15.79 8.86
CA MET A 653 14.09 -15.23 8.45
C MET A 653 14.06 -15.01 6.93
N LEU A 654 15.11 -14.45 6.34
CA LEU A 654 15.25 -14.27 4.90
C LEU A 654 15.30 -15.62 4.17
N TRP A 655 16.04 -16.60 4.69
CA TRP A 655 16.05 -17.96 4.15
C TRP A 655 14.65 -18.57 4.10
N VAL A 656 13.85 -18.44 5.18
CA VAL A 656 12.45 -18.91 5.21
C VAL A 656 11.59 -18.15 4.20
N ILE A 657 11.75 -16.83 4.07
CA ILE A 657 11.02 -16.02 3.08
C ILE A 657 11.37 -16.46 1.66
N CYS A 658 12.65 -16.71 1.35
CA CYS A 658 13.08 -17.14 0.02
C CYS A 658 12.66 -18.57 -0.32
N THR A 659 12.68 -19.48 0.66
CA THR A 659 12.34 -20.90 0.45
C THR A 659 10.83 -21.19 0.55
N GLN A 660 10.09 -20.36 1.28
CA GLN A 660 8.64 -20.47 1.47
C GLN A 660 7.97 -19.10 1.29
N PRO A 661 7.98 -18.51 0.08
CA PRO A 661 7.52 -17.13 -0.15
C PRO A 661 6.03 -16.95 0.13
N THR A 662 5.21 -17.98 -0.11
CA THR A 662 3.76 -17.91 0.08
C THR A 662 3.36 -18.01 1.55
N VAL A 663 2.49 -17.10 1.98
CA VAL A 663 1.78 -17.12 3.27
C VAL A 663 0.29 -16.98 2.98
N GLU A 664 -0.51 -17.83 3.57
CA GLU A 664 -1.96 -17.80 3.44
C GLU A 664 -2.60 -17.35 4.75
N SER A 665 -3.63 -16.52 4.64
CA SER A 665 -4.53 -16.22 5.73
C SER A 665 -5.73 -17.14 5.68
N ARG A 666 -6.00 -17.88 6.76
CA ARG A 666 -7.24 -18.67 6.93
C ARG A 666 -7.83 -18.42 8.31
N ILE A 667 -9.14 -18.58 8.40
CA ILE A 667 -9.94 -18.52 9.63
C ILE A 667 -10.21 -19.96 10.07
N ILE A 668 -10.13 -20.24 11.36
CA ILE A 668 -10.41 -21.53 11.97
C ILE A 668 -11.65 -21.38 12.86
N CYS A 669 -12.60 -22.30 12.71
CA CYS A 669 -13.68 -22.52 13.67
C CYS A 669 -13.32 -23.74 14.52
N LEU A 670 -13.27 -23.58 15.84
CA LEU A 670 -13.15 -24.68 16.79
C LEU A 670 -14.47 -24.81 17.58
N PRO A 671 -15.17 -25.96 17.48
CA PRO A 671 -16.40 -26.18 18.22
C PRO A 671 -16.21 -26.08 19.74
N LYS A 672 -17.26 -25.69 20.48
CA LYS A 672 -17.18 -25.49 21.94
C LYS A 672 -16.73 -26.77 22.65
N ASP A 673 -17.36 -27.88 22.34
CA ASP A 673 -17.10 -29.20 22.93
C ASP A 673 -15.66 -29.68 22.65
N VAL A 674 -15.14 -29.37 21.47
CA VAL A 674 -13.75 -29.66 21.10
C VAL A 674 -12.79 -28.87 21.98
N VAL A 675 -13.06 -27.58 22.17
CA VAL A 675 -12.22 -26.71 23.01
C VAL A 675 -12.32 -27.10 24.49
N ASP A 676 -13.50 -27.47 24.96
CA ASP A 676 -13.71 -27.95 26.34
C ASP A 676 -12.87 -29.20 26.59
N ARG A 677 -12.92 -30.21 25.72
CA ARG A 677 -12.07 -31.42 25.83
C ARG A 677 -10.57 -31.11 25.77
N LEU A 678 -10.18 -30.19 24.89
CA LEU A 678 -8.78 -29.74 24.78
C LEU A 678 -8.32 -29.06 26.07
N HIS A 679 -9.19 -28.26 26.69
CA HIS A 679 -8.92 -27.57 27.95
C HIS A 679 -8.87 -28.54 29.13
N GLU A 680 -9.81 -29.48 29.22
CA GLU A 680 -9.81 -30.55 30.23
C GLU A 680 -8.51 -31.37 30.18
N ARG A 681 -8.09 -31.80 28.98
CA ARG A 681 -6.80 -32.48 28.79
C ARG A 681 -5.63 -31.62 29.27
N ALA A 682 -5.65 -30.32 29.01
CA ALA A 682 -4.60 -29.41 29.45
C ALA A 682 -4.59 -29.23 30.98
N LEU A 683 -5.76 -29.30 31.63
CA LEU A 683 -5.85 -29.29 33.09
C LEU A 683 -5.37 -30.62 33.69
N ASP A 684 -5.73 -31.75 33.09
CA ASP A 684 -5.27 -33.07 33.53
C ASP A 684 -3.74 -33.21 33.47
N ASP A 685 -3.14 -32.73 32.39
CA ASP A 685 -1.69 -32.73 32.18
C ASP A 685 -0.89 -31.99 33.28
N ILE A 686 -1.51 -31.06 34.02
CA ILE A 686 -0.84 -30.24 35.05
C ILE A 686 -1.20 -30.61 36.50
N LYS A 687 -2.13 -31.56 36.72
CA LYS A 687 -2.56 -31.99 38.06
C LYS A 687 -1.42 -32.55 38.93
N GLU A 688 -0.42 -33.17 38.32
CA GLU A 688 0.73 -33.77 39.03
C GLU A 688 1.85 -32.76 39.33
N GLU A 689 1.74 -31.51 38.87
CA GLU A 689 2.77 -30.48 39.04
C GLU A 689 2.59 -29.80 40.41
N ASN A 690 2.84 -30.54 41.50
CA ASN A 690 2.86 -29.99 42.85
C ASN A 690 3.98 -28.96 43.00
N SER A 691 3.63 -27.67 43.11
CA SER A 691 4.49 -26.65 43.69
C SER A 691 3.89 -26.15 45.00
N ASP A 692 4.71 -25.98 46.04
CA ASP A 692 4.33 -25.43 47.36
C ASP A 692 3.80 -23.98 47.31
N VAL A 693 3.64 -23.42 46.10
CA VAL A 693 3.11 -22.10 45.81
C VAL A 693 2.21 -22.24 44.57
N ASP A 694 0.91 -22.06 44.76
CA ASP A 694 -0.20 -22.03 43.79
C ASP A 694 -0.67 -23.32 43.08
N ASP A 695 -1.99 -23.53 43.11
CA ASP A 695 -2.75 -24.51 42.30
C ASP A 695 -2.62 -24.16 40.79
N PRO A 696 -1.88 -24.95 39.99
CA PRO A 696 -1.55 -24.60 38.62
C PRO A 696 -2.80 -24.65 37.72
N TRP A 697 -3.07 -23.57 36.98
CA TRP A 697 -4.22 -23.49 36.06
C TRP A 697 -3.84 -22.93 34.71
N VAL A 698 -4.60 -23.31 33.66
CA VAL A 698 -4.52 -22.76 32.31
C VAL A 698 -5.91 -22.44 31.78
N SER A 699 -6.03 -21.46 30.87
CA SER A 699 -7.30 -21.10 30.24
C SER A 699 -7.55 -21.90 28.94
N PRO A 700 -8.79 -21.93 28.41
CA PRO A 700 -9.05 -22.53 27.10
C PRO A 700 -8.19 -21.93 25.97
N SER A 701 -7.93 -20.62 26.04
CA SER A 701 -7.06 -19.96 25.06
C SER A 701 -5.60 -20.38 25.20
N ASP A 702 -5.12 -20.66 26.42
CA ASP A 702 -3.76 -21.16 26.63
C ASP A 702 -3.62 -22.56 25.99
N ALA A 703 -4.63 -23.42 26.15
CA ALA A 703 -4.69 -24.74 25.53
C ALA A 703 -4.74 -24.66 23.99
N ILE A 704 -5.58 -23.78 23.42
CA ILE A 704 -5.64 -23.54 21.97
C ILE A 704 -4.29 -23.07 21.43
N LEU A 705 -3.67 -22.08 22.07
CA LEU A 705 -2.38 -21.53 21.64
C LEU A 705 -1.27 -22.57 21.77
N ALA A 706 -1.28 -23.41 22.80
CA ALA A 706 -0.32 -24.51 22.95
C ALA A 706 -0.46 -25.53 21.81
N TRP A 707 -1.70 -25.94 21.49
CA TRP A 707 -2.00 -26.85 20.38
C TRP A 707 -1.56 -26.28 19.03
N LEU A 708 -1.90 -25.01 18.74
CA LEU A 708 -1.47 -24.33 17.51
C LEU A 708 0.04 -24.19 17.43
N THR A 709 0.70 -23.81 18.52
CA THR A 709 2.16 -23.66 18.55
C THR A 709 2.84 -24.97 18.13
N ARG A 710 2.33 -26.12 18.58
CA ARG A 710 2.82 -27.44 18.15
C ARG A 710 2.57 -27.70 16.68
N ALA A 711 1.39 -27.35 16.17
CA ALA A 711 1.04 -27.54 14.77
C ALA A 711 1.93 -26.74 13.81
N LEU A 712 2.48 -25.61 14.25
CA LEU A 712 3.38 -24.76 13.44
C LEU A 712 4.81 -25.31 13.34
N VAL A 713 5.18 -26.26 14.19
CA VAL A 713 6.52 -26.85 14.24
C VAL A 713 6.59 -28.09 13.36
N ASP A 714 7.75 -28.34 12.75
CA ASP A 714 7.94 -29.49 11.86
C ASP A 714 8.33 -30.71 12.70
N PRO A 715 7.50 -31.77 12.75
CA PRO A 715 7.78 -32.94 13.58
C PRO A 715 8.97 -33.77 13.05
N SER A 716 9.38 -33.59 11.79
CA SER A 716 10.51 -34.31 11.19
C SER A 716 11.87 -33.71 11.53
N GLN A 717 11.90 -32.54 12.18
CA GLN A 717 13.11 -31.84 12.58
C GLN A 717 13.13 -31.58 14.08
N ALA A 718 14.33 -31.47 14.66
CA ALA A 718 14.44 -31.00 16.04
C ALA A 718 13.79 -29.60 16.14
N PRO A 719 12.78 -29.42 17.02
CA PRO A 719 12.06 -28.17 17.09
C PRO A 719 13.00 -27.06 17.55
N ARG A 720 12.99 -25.92 16.86
CA ARG A 720 13.69 -24.73 17.34
C ARG A 720 12.89 -24.11 18.49
N PRO A 721 13.54 -23.38 19.43
CA PRO A 721 12.81 -22.59 20.41
C PRO A 721 11.83 -21.62 19.73
N MET A 722 10.70 -21.32 20.37
CA MET A 722 9.71 -20.36 19.88
C MET A 722 9.68 -19.16 20.84
N SER A 723 9.92 -17.96 20.32
CA SER A 723 9.67 -16.73 21.06
C SER A 723 8.25 -16.26 20.76
N MET A 724 7.36 -16.48 21.72
CA MET A 724 5.96 -16.07 21.67
C MET A 724 5.82 -14.63 22.16
N THR A 725 5.26 -13.78 21.31
CA THR A 725 4.89 -12.40 21.65
C THR A 725 3.37 -12.31 21.81
N THR A 726 2.90 -11.74 22.92
CA THR A 726 1.46 -11.57 23.19
C THR A 726 1.19 -10.12 23.61
N PRO A 727 0.26 -9.41 22.94
CA PRO A 727 -0.28 -8.13 23.34
C PRO A 727 -0.81 -8.11 24.79
N ILE A 728 -0.47 -7.08 25.53
CA ILE A 728 -0.98 -6.78 26.87
C ILE A 728 -1.69 -5.43 26.81
N ASP A 729 -2.96 -5.39 27.20
CA ASP A 729 -3.70 -4.13 27.36
C ASP A 729 -3.33 -3.43 28.67
N ALA A 730 -2.59 -2.34 28.57
CA ALA A 730 -2.11 -1.57 29.71
C ALA A 730 -3.28 -1.01 30.55
N ARG A 731 -4.44 -0.72 29.94
CA ARG A 731 -5.63 -0.19 30.64
C ARG A 731 -6.08 -1.08 31.79
N THR A 732 -6.02 -2.40 31.58
CA THR A 732 -6.46 -3.38 32.58
C THR A 732 -5.39 -3.75 33.61
N ARG A 733 -4.16 -3.24 33.46
CA ARG A 733 -3.00 -3.69 34.25
C ARG A 733 -2.31 -2.59 35.04
N LEU A 734 -2.36 -1.35 34.59
CA LEU A 734 -1.78 -0.21 35.29
C LEU A 734 -2.87 0.52 36.08
N PRO A 735 -2.80 0.56 37.42
CA PRO A 735 -3.84 1.18 38.26
C PRO A 735 -4.14 2.64 37.91
N LYS A 736 -3.11 3.41 37.49
CA LYS A 736 -3.26 4.81 37.07
C LYS A 736 -4.13 5.02 35.81
N LEU A 737 -4.40 3.95 35.06
CA LEU A 737 -5.26 3.97 33.87
C LEU A 737 -6.69 3.49 34.16
N GLN A 738 -6.97 3.08 35.40
CA GLN A 738 -8.26 2.53 35.82
C GLN A 738 -9.11 3.59 36.53
N ASN A 739 -10.41 3.33 36.65
CA ASN A 739 -11.37 4.19 37.36
C ASN A 739 -11.42 5.64 36.85
N VAL A 740 -11.23 5.82 35.54
CA VAL A 740 -11.26 7.12 34.87
C VAL A 740 -12.68 7.47 34.40
N ASP A 741 -13.04 8.76 34.41
CA ASP A 741 -14.33 9.26 33.88
C ASP A 741 -14.27 9.41 32.35
N GLY A 742 -14.28 8.27 31.64
CA GLY A 742 -14.20 8.23 30.17
C GLY A 742 -13.44 7.01 29.64
N VAL A 743 -12.95 7.11 28.40
CA VAL A 743 -12.29 6.01 27.67
C VAL A 743 -11.00 6.45 27.00
N TYR A 744 -10.03 5.54 26.91
CA TYR A 744 -8.80 5.73 26.15
C TYR A 744 -8.88 5.07 24.77
N VAL A 745 -9.01 5.90 23.74
CA VAL A 745 -9.15 5.39 22.37
C VAL A 745 -7.79 5.04 21.74
N GLN A 746 -6.70 5.75 22.05
CA GLN A 746 -5.36 5.53 21.49
C GLN A 746 -4.81 4.09 21.67
N ASN A 747 -3.74 3.70 20.96
CA ASN A 747 -3.12 2.39 21.21
C ASN A 747 -2.48 2.34 22.61
N MET A 748 -2.89 1.36 23.44
CA MET A 748 -2.30 1.12 24.77
C MET A 748 -1.84 -0.32 24.96
N ILE A 749 -1.32 -0.90 23.88
CA ILE A 749 -0.86 -2.28 23.84
C ILE A 749 0.65 -2.35 24.07
N LEU A 750 1.05 -3.10 25.10
CA LEU A 750 2.42 -3.55 25.35
C LEU A 750 2.59 -5.00 24.88
N GLY A 751 3.81 -5.55 24.94
CA GLY A 751 4.07 -6.93 24.54
C GLY A 751 4.70 -7.74 25.67
N SER A 752 4.19 -8.95 25.92
CA SER A 752 4.92 -9.97 26.67
C SER A 752 5.74 -10.83 25.73
N PHE A 753 6.87 -11.32 26.19
CA PHE A 753 7.77 -12.18 25.43
C PHE A 753 8.07 -13.44 26.23
N VAL A 754 7.63 -14.60 25.72
CA VAL A 754 7.82 -15.90 26.37
C VAL A 754 8.64 -16.78 25.45
N ASN A 755 9.74 -17.34 25.95
CA ASN A 755 10.52 -18.32 25.22
C ASN A 755 10.03 -19.73 25.56
N ILE A 756 9.61 -20.48 24.55
CA ILE A 756 9.20 -21.87 24.65
C ILE A 756 10.35 -22.70 24.09
N THR A 757 10.95 -23.53 24.94
CA THR A 757 12.11 -24.34 24.54
C THR A 757 11.69 -25.56 23.71
N PRO A 758 12.64 -26.21 22.99
CA PRO A 758 12.39 -27.49 22.33
C PRO A 758 11.84 -28.56 23.28
N ASP A 759 12.27 -28.55 24.54
CA ASP A 759 11.79 -29.50 25.55
C ASP A 759 10.38 -29.17 26.02
N ASP A 760 10.05 -27.89 26.20
CA ASP A 760 8.67 -27.47 26.49
C ASP A 760 7.68 -27.92 25.41
N LEU A 761 8.08 -27.87 24.14
CA LEU A 761 7.25 -28.35 23.02
C LEU A 761 7.03 -29.87 23.03
N ARG A 762 7.90 -30.64 23.68
CA ARG A 762 7.80 -32.11 23.82
C ARG A 762 7.02 -32.53 25.07
N ARG A 763 6.84 -31.65 26.06
CA ARG A 763 6.06 -31.92 27.27
C ARG A 763 4.57 -32.15 26.92
N PRO A 764 3.76 -32.73 27.83
CA PRO A 764 2.30 -32.73 27.71
C PRO A 764 1.71 -31.34 27.39
N LEU A 765 0.52 -31.30 26.77
CA LEU A 765 -0.12 -30.07 26.28
C LEU A 765 -0.29 -29.03 27.38
N GLY A 766 -0.84 -29.46 28.51
CA GLY A 766 -1.04 -28.60 29.66
C GLY A 766 0.24 -28.01 30.20
N LYS A 767 1.31 -28.81 30.28
CA LYS A 767 2.62 -28.36 30.78
C LYS A 767 3.24 -27.28 29.88
N GLN A 768 3.12 -27.40 28.55
CA GLN A 768 3.53 -26.30 27.66
C GLN A 768 2.65 -25.06 27.82
N ALA A 769 1.32 -25.24 27.88
CA ALA A 769 0.38 -24.14 28.08
C ALA A 769 0.70 -23.37 29.38
N LEU A 770 1.05 -24.10 30.44
CA LEU A 770 1.44 -23.55 31.73
C LEU A 770 2.75 -22.74 31.67
N VAL A 771 3.75 -23.19 30.88
CA VAL A 771 4.97 -22.40 30.61
C VAL A 771 4.64 -21.07 29.93
N SER A 772 3.82 -21.10 28.87
CA SER A 772 3.36 -19.89 28.18
C SER A 772 2.64 -18.94 29.13
N ARG A 773 1.75 -19.48 29.96
CA ARG A 773 0.97 -18.72 30.91
C ARG A 773 1.80 -18.11 32.04
N ARG A 774 2.64 -18.89 32.72
CA ARG A 774 3.51 -18.40 33.80
C ARG A 774 4.43 -17.28 33.29
N GLY A 775 5.02 -17.46 32.11
CA GLY A 775 5.87 -16.43 31.50
C GLY A 775 5.10 -15.14 31.14
N LEU A 776 3.82 -15.25 30.76
CA LEU A 776 2.95 -14.08 30.56
C LEU A 776 2.65 -13.41 31.90
N LEU A 777 2.17 -14.16 32.91
CA LEU A 777 1.76 -13.61 34.21
C LEU A 777 2.87 -12.83 34.90
N GLN A 778 4.11 -13.35 34.88
CA GLN A 778 5.28 -12.63 35.42
C GLN A 778 5.46 -11.24 34.79
N GLN A 779 5.15 -11.08 33.50
CA GLN A 779 5.29 -9.81 32.79
C GLN A 779 4.09 -8.87 32.95
N LEU A 780 2.98 -9.34 33.54
CA LEU A 780 1.81 -8.50 33.81
C LEU A 780 1.95 -7.67 35.09
N GLU A 781 2.94 -7.97 35.92
CA GLU A 781 3.25 -7.19 37.11
C GLU A 781 3.59 -5.74 36.73
N GLU A 782 3.07 -4.79 37.51
CA GLU A 782 3.20 -3.36 37.22
C GLU A 782 4.65 -2.90 37.00
N PRO A 783 5.65 -3.32 37.81
CA PRO A 783 7.04 -2.94 37.57
C PRO A 783 7.58 -3.38 36.20
N ASN A 784 7.19 -4.56 35.73
CA ASN A 784 7.62 -5.05 34.41
C ASN A 784 6.98 -4.25 33.27
N LEU A 785 5.72 -3.86 33.42
CA LEU A 785 5.02 -3.02 32.44
C LEU A 785 5.59 -1.60 32.40
N VAL A 786 5.88 -1.01 33.57
CA VAL A 786 6.55 0.28 33.68
C VAL A 786 7.95 0.22 33.07
N GLY A 787 8.72 -0.84 33.32
CA GLY A 787 10.03 -1.06 32.70
C GLY A 787 9.98 -1.10 31.16
N ILE A 788 8.95 -1.74 30.59
CA ILE A 788 8.72 -1.71 29.13
C ILE A 788 8.40 -0.30 28.63
N LEU A 789 7.58 0.46 29.36
CA LEU A 789 7.26 1.85 29.01
C LEU A 789 8.50 2.76 29.08
N GLN A 790 9.31 2.64 30.12
CA GLN A 790 10.58 3.34 30.28
C GLN A 790 11.53 3.03 29.10
N LEU A 791 11.63 1.76 28.70
CA LEU A 791 12.42 1.34 27.53
C LEU A 791 11.90 1.98 26.23
N PHE A 792 10.59 1.98 25.99
CA PHE A 792 10.01 2.60 24.80
C PHE A 792 10.22 4.12 24.80
N ARG A 793 10.07 4.78 25.95
CA ARG A 793 10.33 6.21 26.11
C ARG A 793 11.77 6.58 25.82
N LYS A 794 12.73 5.88 26.45
CA LYS A 794 14.18 6.04 26.20
C LYS A 794 14.52 5.93 24.71
N ARG A 795 13.90 4.98 24.01
CA ARG A 795 14.07 4.81 22.56
C ARG A 795 13.40 5.90 21.75
N TRP A 796 12.18 6.28 22.12
CA TRP A 796 11.41 7.34 21.49
C TRP A 796 12.14 8.69 21.55
N ASP A 797 12.68 9.03 22.71
CA ASP A 797 13.39 10.30 22.95
C ASP A 797 14.66 10.46 22.12
N VAL A 798 15.31 9.34 21.76
CA VAL A 798 16.47 9.34 20.85
C VAL A 798 16.09 9.08 19.38
N GLY A 799 14.80 9.19 19.03
CA GLY A 799 14.28 9.06 17.67
C GLY A 799 14.23 7.63 17.13
N LYS A 800 14.35 6.60 17.98
CA LYS A 800 14.26 5.18 17.58
C LYS A 800 12.81 4.69 17.60
N THR A 801 12.09 4.89 16.50
CA THR A 801 10.68 4.46 16.32
C THR A 801 10.51 3.00 15.88
N ARG A 802 11.61 2.33 15.49
CA ARG A 802 11.58 0.91 15.12
C ARG A 802 11.43 0.04 16.36
N ALA A 803 10.37 -0.76 16.39
CA ALA A 803 10.11 -1.72 17.46
C ALA A 803 11.29 -2.72 17.54
N PRO A 804 11.90 -2.90 18.73
CA PRO A 804 12.92 -3.91 18.90
C PRO A 804 12.32 -5.32 18.76
N ILE A 805 13.14 -6.28 18.32
CA ILE A 805 12.74 -7.68 18.29
C ILE A 805 13.12 -8.28 19.63
N PHE A 806 12.13 -8.68 20.41
CA PHE A 806 12.33 -9.40 21.66
C PHE A 806 12.21 -10.89 21.38
N ALA A 807 13.33 -11.60 21.47
CA ALA A 807 13.39 -13.02 21.14
C ALA A 807 14.64 -13.66 21.73
N ALA A 808 14.52 -14.92 22.14
CA ALA A 808 15.69 -15.73 22.49
C ALA A 808 16.55 -16.01 21.24
N PRO A 809 17.89 -16.05 21.38
CA PRO A 809 18.78 -16.41 20.28
C PRO A 809 18.41 -17.74 19.62
N GLY A 810 18.30 -17.72 18.29
CA GLY A 810 18.00 -18.90 17.48
C GLY A 810 16.54 -19.37 17.45
N SER A 811 15.66 -18.69 18.19
CA SER A 811 14.22 -18.97 18.18
C SER A 811 13.52 -18.54 16.89
N GLN A 812 12.32 -19.07 16.67
CA GLN A 812 11.36 -18.56 15.70
C GLN A 812 10.38 -17.60 16.39
N LEU A 813 9.96 -16.54 15.70
CA LEU A 813 8.91 -15.67 16.23
C LEU A 813 7.53 -16.30 16.03
N LEU A 814 6.70 -16.20 17.06
CA LEU A 814 5.27 -16.46 17.02
C LEU A 814 4.57 -15.26 17.65
N VAL A 815 3.74 -14.57 16.88
CA VAL A 815 2.93 -13.47 17.43
C VAL A 815 1.53 -14.00 17.66
N THR A 816 1.07 -13.94 18.89
CA THR A 816 -0.31 -14.28 19.24
C THR A 816 -1.07 -13.02 19.60
N ASN A 817 -2.37 -13.00 19.41
CA ASN A 817 -3.23 -11.91 19.83
C ASN A 817 -4.55 -12.49 20.32
N ASN A 818 -4.80 -12.41 21.62
CA ASN A 818 -6.01 -12.93 22.24
C ASN A 818 -6.99 -11.78 22.52
N ARG A 819 -8.10 -11.76 21.78
CA ARG A 819 -9.13 -10.72 21.86
C ARG A 819 -10.44 -11.20 22.49
N LEU A 820 -10.45 -12.35 23.15
CA LEU A 820 -11.67 -12.90 23.77
C LEU A 820 -12.32 -12.00 24.82
N LYS A 821 -11.56 -11.07 25.40
CA LYS A 821 -12.11 -10.08 26.36
C LYS A 821 -12.89 -8.95 25.68
N ILE A 822 -12.79 -8.79 24.37
CA ILE A 822 -13.49 -7.77 23.61
C ILE A 822 -14.82 -8.36 23.16
N ASP A 823 -15.90 -7.96 23.82
CA ASP A 823 -17.25 -8.43 23.53
C ASP A 823 -17.97 -7.52 22.52
N LEU A 824 -17.60 -7.66 21.24
CA LEU A 824 -18.26 -6.91 20.18
C LEU A 824 -19.71 -7.33 19.93
N PHE A 825 -20.11 -8.53 20.34
CA PHE A 825 -21.50 -8.96 20.25
C PHE A 825 -22.39 -8.08 21.16
N THR A 826 -21.87 -7.71 22.34
CA THR A 826 -22.53 -6.78 23.25
C THR A 826 -22.26 -5.31 22.91
N ALA A 827 -21.08 -4.95 22.41
CA ALA A 827 -20.78 -3.57 22.03
C ALA A 827 -21.66 -3.07 20.87
N ALA A 828 -21.85 -3.89 19.83
CA ALA A 828 -22.63 -3.55 18.64
C ALA A 828 -24.13 -3.78 18.90
N ASP A 829 -24.83 -2.74 19.37
CA ASP A 829 -26.27 -2.75 19.58
C ASP A 829 -27.01 -1.92 18.51
N PHE A 830 -27.15 -2.50 17.32
CA PHE A 830 -27.75 -1.82 16.17
C PHE A 830 -29.25 -2.06 16.04
N GLY A 831 -29.91 -2.49 17.12
CA GLY A 831 -31.37 -2.68 17.19
C GLY A 831 -32.17 -1.49 16.62
N PRO A 832 -31.84 -0.23 16.94
CA PRO A 832 -32.54 0.93 16.39
C PRO A 832 -32.44 1.09 14.87
N ALA A 833 -31.50 0.41 14.19
CA ALA A 833 -31.36 0.41 12.75
C ALA A 833 -32.09 -0.75 12.06
N VAL A 834 -32.70 -1.68 12.79
CA VAL A 834 -33.37 -2.85 12.18
C VAL A 834 -34.59 -2.42 11.39
N ILE A 835 -34.59 -2.72 10.08
CA ILE A 835 -35.75 -2.60 9.19
C ILE A 835 -36.55 -3.90 9.21
N GLN A 836 -35.83 -5.03 9.13
CA GLN A 836 -36.42 -6.36 9.13
C GLN A 836 -35.59 -7.28 10.00
N ALA A 837 -36.24 -7.90 10.99
CA ALA A 837 -35.63 -8.95 11.77
C ALA A 837 -35.47 -10.22 10.92
N GLY A 838 -34.33 -10.89 11.03
CA GLY A 838 -34.10 -12.20 10.41
C GLY A 838 -35.08 -13.28 10.88
N LYS A 839 -35.40 -14.20 9.98
CA LYS A 839 -36.45 -15.24 10.16
C LYS A 839 -36.02 -16.47 10.98
N ASP A 840 -34.92 -16.40 11.71
CA ASP A 840 -34.39 -17.55 12.45
C ASP A 840 -35.23 -17.88 13.70
N GLN A 841 -35.93 -19.02 13.67
CA GLN A 841 -36.78 -19.50 14.76
C GLN A 841 -36.00 -19.92 16.02
N GLN A 842 -34.67 -20.14 15.92
CA GLN A 842 -33.80 -20.50 17.05
C GLN A 842 -32.87 -19.34 17.48
N ARG A 843 -33.20 -18.10 17.09
CA ARG A 843 -32.41 -16.90 17.37
C ARG A 843 -32.11 -16.74 18.87
N LYS A 844 -30.81 -16.77 19.21
CA LYS A 844 -30.29 -16.53 20.58
C LYS A 844 -29.98 -15.06 20.88
N THR A 845 -29.86 -14.22 19.85
CA THR A 845 -29.51 -12.80 19.98
C THR A 845 -30.70 -11.89 19.73
N ARG A 846 -30.71 -10.71 20.34
CA ARG A 846 -31.71 -9.68 20.01
C ARG A 846 -31.49 -9.15 18.58
N PRO A 847 -32.54 -8.69 17.86
CA PRO A 847 -32.37 -8.04 16.57
C PRO A 847 -31.36 -6.88 16.63
N GLY A 848 -30.54 -6.75 15.60
CA GLY A 848 -29.50 -5.73 15.50
C GLY A 848 -28.20 -6.08 16.23
N ARG A 849 -28.00 -7.35 16.61
CA ARG A 849 -26.73 -7.87 17.13
C ARG A 849 -25.99 -8.66 16.05
N PRO A 850 -24.66 -8.51 15.95
CA PRO A 850 -23.91 -9.32 14.99
C PRO A 850 -23.97 -10.79 15.39
N VAL A 851 -23.95 -11.67 14.41
CA VAL A 851 -23.86 -13.14 14.61
C VAL A 851 -22.45 -13.64 14.41
N HIS A 852 -21.61 -12.86 13.73
CA HIS A 852 -20.20 -13.15 13.54
C HIS A 852 -19.44 -11.85 13.29
N HIS A 853 -18.18 -11.79 13.74
CA HIS A 853 -17.29 -10.70 13.40
C HIS A 853 -15.84 -11.15 13.34
N TYR A 854 -15.04 -10.45 12.55
CA TYR A 854 -13.61 -10.68 12.45
C TYR A 854 -12.87 -9.39 12.12
N ALA A 855 -11.56 -9.37 12.39
CA ALA A 855 -10.67 -8.33 11.89
C ALA A 855 -9.56 -8.90 11.01
N SER A 856 -9.07 -8.12 10.06
CA SER A 856 -7.87 -8.40 9.25
C SER A 856 -7.05 -7.14 9.04
N SER A 857 -5.77 -7.34 8.70
CA SER A 857 -5.01 -6.33 7.99
C SER A 857 -5.30 -6.42 6.48
N LEU A 858 -5.49 -5.28 5.82
CA LEU A 858 -5.72 -5.19 4.37
C LEU A 858 -4.45 -5.44 3.56
N ASN A 859 -3.29 -5.07 4.11
CA ASN A 859 -2.00 -5.18 3.44
C ASN A 859 -1.03 -5.99 4.29
N PRO A 860 -1.23 -7.33 4.39
CA PRO A 860 -0.33 -8.20 5.11
C PRO A 860 1.05 -8.19 4.45
N GLY A 861 2.06 -7.60 5.12
CA GLY A 861 3.43 -7.61 4.63
C GLY A 861 4.02 -9.02 4.56
N ILE A 862 5.01 -9.24 3.67
CA ILE A 862 5.67 -10.54 3.46
C ILE A 862 6.36 -11.13 4.71
N THR A 863 6.60 -10.29 5.71
CA THR A 863 7.19 -10.66 7.00
C THR A 863 6.15 -11.12 8.04
N MET A 864 4.85 -10.95 7.77
CA MET A 864 3.78 -11.33 8.69
C MET A 864 3.51 -12.84 8.59
N ARG A 865 4.27 -13.61 9.38
CA ARG A 865 4.28 -15.08 9.42
C ARG A 865 4.17 -15.54 10.87
N ASN A 866 3.67 -16.75 11.08
CA ASN A 866 3.45 -17.31 12.42
C ASN A 866 2.65 -16.33 13.30
N PHE A 867 1.59 -15.77 12.72
CA PHE A 867 0.72 -14.84 13.42
C PHE A 867 -0.61 -15.54 13.71
N VAL A 868 -1.04 -15.51 14.97
CA VAL A 868 -2.29 -16.12 15.44
C VAL A 868 -3.17 -15.05 16.07
N ASN A 869 -4.41 -14.90 15.61
CA ASN A 869 -5.42 -14.13 16.30
C ASN A 869 -6.48 -15.07 16.86
N VAL A 870 -6.74 -15.04 18.17
CA VAL A 870 -7.99 -15.55 18.74
C VAL A 870 -8.98 -14.39 18.72
N HIS A 871 -9.99 -14.47 17.84
CA HIS A 871 -10.90 -13.37 17.54
C HIS A 871 -11.97 -13.20 18.60
N THR A 872 -12.76 -14.24 18.82
CA THR A 872 -13.98 -14.17 19.61
C THR A 872 -14.47 -15.58 19.96
N ARG A 873 -15.41 -15.64 20.89
CA ARG A 873 -16.25 -16.81 21.15
C ARG A 873 -17.66 -16.41 20.76
N ASP A 874 -18.25 -17.11 19.81
CA ASP A 874 -19.62 -16.77 19.37
C ASP A 874 -20.67 -17.16 20.41
N VAL A 875 -21.93 -16.84 20.10
CA VAL A 875 -23.08 -17.04 20.99
C VAL A 875 -23.40 -18.51 21.28
N ASP A 876 -22.87 -19.42 20.46
CA ASP A 876 -22.97 -20.87 20.64
C ASP A 876 -21.76 -21.44 21.39
N GLY A 877 -20.76 -20.60 21.68
CA GLY A 877 -19.56 -20.97 22.41
C GLY A 877 -18.41 -21.44 21.52
N HIS A 878 -18.55 -21.38 20.19
CA HIS A 878 -17.48 -21.77 19.27
C HIS A 878 -16.37 -20.71 19.25
N TYR A 879 -15.13 -21.17 19.16
CA TYR A 879 -13.95 -20.32 19.14
C TYR A 879 -13.55 -20.02 17.70
N TRP A 880 -13.39 -18.72 17.42
CA TRP A 880 -12.98 -18.23 16.12
C TRP A 880 -11.59 -17.65 16.18
N LEU A 881 -10.74 -18.04 15.24
CA LEU A 881 -9.36 -17.60 15.18
C LEU A 881 -8.86 -17.50 13.75
N SER A 882 -7.73 -16.83 13.53
CA SER A 882 -7.09 -16.77 12.21
C SER A 882 -5.58 -16.96 12.31
N GLY A 883 -5.00 -17.57 11.29
CA GLY A 883 -3.56 -17.74 11.13
C GLY A 883 -3.03 -16.98 9.92
N PHE A 884 -1.74 -16.64 9.96
CA PHE A 884 -0.93 -16.29 8.78
C PHE A 884 0.24 -17.25 8.70
N PHE A 885 0.06 -18.34 7.94
CA PHE A 885 0.99 -19.47 7.91
C PHE A 885 1.36 -19.85 6.48
N THR A 886 2.47 -20.56 6.30
CA THR A 886 2.83 -21.12 5.00
C THR A 886 1.87 -22.27 4.63
N PRO A 887 1.71 -22.62 3.34
CA PRO A 887 0.86 -23.75 2.94
C PRO A 887 1.20 -25.07 3.68
N ARG A 888 2.49 -25.29 3.94
CA ARG A 888 2.97 -26.46 4.70
C ARG A 888 2.51 -26.45 6.15
N GLN A 889 2.49 -25.29 6.79
CA GLN A 889 1.98 -25.15 8.15
C GLN A 889 0.46 -25.33 8.19
N TRP A 890 -0.27 -24.85 7.18
CA TRP A 890 -1.72 -25.08 7.07
C TRP A 890 -2.06 -26.57 6.95
N SER A 891 -1.33 -27.33 6.12
CA SER A 891 -1.50 -28.79 6.03
C SER A 891 -1.40 -29.45 7.41
N ARG A 892 -0.39 -29.07 8.20
CA ARG A 892 -0.19 -29.62 9.56
C ARG A 892 -1.29 -29.22 10.54
N VAL A 893 -1.79 -27.99 10.44
CA VAL A 893 -2.94 -27.55 11.25
C VAL A 893 -4.17 -28.40 10.94
N GLU A 894 -4.44 -28.66 9.66
CA GLU A 894 -5.59 -29.45 9.21
C GLU A 894 -5.44 -30.94 9.54
N GLU A 895 -4.25 -31.52 9.37
CA GLU A 895 -3.93 -32.88 9.81
C GLU A 895 -4.18 -33.06 11.31
N ARG A 896 -3.80 -32.06 12.12
CA ARG A 896 -3.97 -32.08 13.58
C ARG A 896 -5.38 -31.82 14.06
N PHE A 897 -6.34 -31.47 13.19
CA PHE A 897 -7.75 -31.48 13.59
C PHE A 897 -8.23 -32.88 13.97
N GLN A 898 -7.62 -33.93 13.43
CA GLN A 898 -7.93 -35.31 13.85
C GLN A 898 -7.50 -35.60 15.29
N GLU A 899 -6.53 -34.86 15.86
CA GLU A 899 -6.15 -34.98 17.28
C GLU A 899 -7.22 -34.37 18.23
N LEU A 900 -8.19 -33.63 17.68
CA LEU A 900 -9.22 -32.88 18.42
C LEU A 900 -10.62 -33.50 18.32
N LEU A 901 -10.81 -34.44 17.39
CA LEU A 901 -12.02 -35.24 17.21
C LEU A 901 -11.91 -36.50 18.07
#